data_AF-A0A067MDG8-F1
#
_entry.id   AF-A0A067MDG8-F1
#
_cell.length_a   1.000
_cell.length_b   1.000
_cell.length_c   1.000
_cell.angle_alpha   90.00
_cell.angle_beta   90.00
_cell.angle_gamma   90.00
#
_symmetry.space_group_name_H-M   'P 1'
#
loop_
_entity.id
_entity.type
_entity.pdbx_description
1 polymer ?
#
loop_
_entity_poly.entity_id
_entity_poly.type
_entity_poly.pdbx_seq_one_letter_code
_entity_poly.pdbx_strand_id
1 'polypeptide(L)'
;MRAISTWHPPRGSVHFSLKTDVVAADVDSLVVAEVSRVIVFDLTPVGLKHRCAIDVWGTITSLRSFKVKDNPSRLFVTTDLPSSQALVIEYQDDPPRLEVIHSVSLHSRAGRQAEFFQGAIVDPKNNLAITSNYIASLKVFQLDKKTRQSKFANFECRIPELNVRCLCFVPTPSSANSTLAILYTNHKAEFRLLARQVLVDQKEISVEPSFDVLVQDGAHLLVPIPGPPGGLLILGGGKCMYYSPPALNPSQRDKQKGKARRPSTTADTIFVQTDYPHGNISTYALVSPDGSRVLLADEFGQLSLLALVQTGASQAVTKLDILPLGEISSPKSLTYLTSNVLYVGSFCGDSQLIRVSPQPKQTENGKTHVEVLETFNNIAPIMDAIVTDLDGSEQVVTCSGALNCGSIRVVRNGANIEELAVIENMPHVTNIWPIRNPFEAEHHSFVIVSTIYNTRLFLFHKDNGSTHVEECDGNQLPGLARGLPTIAVGVTKEGSTLIQVTKEAVITVDLLSGMEAGRRSLGEITAATINPTQLCVALKGGSLVYFAHYDTRGLVTLKQRSFTTEDGQPMEISALSINSTDISTPHTSKFVAVAFWGSNKAAILKLPSLETIGDDDSFPSESHLPRSVLLHSFGSGSPHLLVGLADGGLAAYVLDPQTFVPTDRKIFSLGSTPISLTSCASDAAGQTAVFACSNAPAVLFHANGRLQHSPLVLKGVIAASALHVAAFPDALIFATTTGVLIGRVRELQNIQIHTTPFGLDNPRRIAHHNGAGAFGVGCVRTELPSSSESESFSSSFKILNETTFQILQSFSCEQEEKVSSVSALTLACGEDEVQCFVVGTVVEGIGKPVPEKGRILIFEPAEDKKFFMSASVAAKGCVWDLAVMQGKLVAAVNSRVTVYELRNGGTPGADRSLAALASWHRGYVITKVVVRDNKIVVIDALRSLSTIEWAGGKLETVSQDLGPLWPMSLEMLDDQDAIVAEAEGNIFTYKVSGGALEREGSYSLGELVNKFCQGKVSQVPPNSRVRPNLLFFTSSGRIATVSDLDSDLSLLLSNLQRNMEKVIKGPGGIEHATWRSPVGTRGLLYGQGSVGFIDGDYVESFLELDPASPEVEKILQGENKFEALDKTYAEVGRAVEELQFWH
;
A
#
# COMPACT_ATOMS: atom_id res chain seq x y z
N MET A 1 12.47 10.28 -24.56
CA MET A 1 12.54 8.97 -23.86
C MET A 1 11.71 9.07 -22.60
N ARG A 2 11.29 7.93 -22.04
CA ARG A 2 10.44 7.87 -20.85
C ARG A 2 11.19 7.20 -19.72
N ALA A 3 10.92 7.58 -18.47
CA ALA A 3 11.37 6.86 -17.28
C ALA A 3 10.20 6.11 -16.67
N ILE A 4 10.47 4.91 -16.14
CA ILE A 4 9.55 4.17 -15.29
C ILE A 4 10.14 4.16 -13.88
N SER A 5 9.41 4.72 -12.92
CA SER A 5 9.82 4.77 -11.51
C SER A 5 8.71 4.25 -10.60
N THR A 6 9.08 3.56 -9.53
CA THR A 6 8.13 2.95 -8.59
C THR A 6 7.78 3.90 -7.46
N TRP A 7 6.52 4.31 -7.37
CA TRP A 7 5.98 5.08 -6.23
C TRP A 7 5.72 4.17 -5.03
N HIS A 8 4.98 3.07 -5.24
CA HIS A 8 4.73 2.06 -4.21
C HIS A 8 5.28 0.71 -4.67
N PRO A 9 6.32 0.16 -4.01
CA PRO A 9 6.85 -1.17 -4.35
C PRO A 9 5.85 -2.29 -3.98
N PRO A 10 5.96 -3.49 -4.59
CA PRO A 10 5.07 -4.64 -4.33
C PRO A 10 5.33 -5.28 -2.94
N ARG A 11 5.21 -4.49 -1.88
CA ARG A 11 5.42 -4.90 -0.49
C ARG A 11 4.18 -5.62 0.06
N GLY A 12 4.41 -6.62 0.91
CA GLY A 12 3.37 -7.37 1.59
C GLY A 12 2.77 -8.53 0.79
N SER A 13 3.09 -8.67 -0.50
CA SER A 13 2.66 -9.80 -1.35
C SER A 13 3.50 -11.05 -1.09
N VAL A 14 3.14 -11.80 -0.05
CA VAL A 14 3.95 -12.95 0.41
C VAL A 14 3.64 -14.21 -0.39
N HIS A 15 4.68 -14.81 -0.97
CA HIS A 15 4.61 -16.13 -1.62
C HIS A 15 5.03 -17.26 -0.69
N PHE A 16 6.10 -17.06 0.08
CA PHE A 16 6.65 -18.09 0.95
C PHE A 16 7.12 -17.51 2.28
N SER A 17 7.05 -18.31 3.33
CA SER A 17 7.63 -17.99 4.62
C SER A 17 8.25 -19.23 5.24
N LEU A 18 9.31 -19.03 6.02
CA LEU A 18 10.11 -20.09 6.59
C LEU A 18 10.70 -19.66 7.93
N LYS A 19 10.65 -20.56 8.91
CA LYS A 19 11.40 -20.43 10.17
C LYS A 19 12.76 -21.12 10.03
N THR A 20 13.86 -20.42 10.29
CA THR A 20 15.22 -20.98 10.16
C THR A 20 16.25 -20.20 10.98
N ASP A 21 17.38 -20.84 11.30
CA ASP A 21 18.53 -20.28 12.03
C ASP A 21 19.54 -19.60 11.09
N VAL A 22 19.07 -18.69 10.22
CA VAL A 22 19.90 -18.06 9.17
C VAL A 22 20.89 -17.03 9.71
N VAL A 23 20.52 -16.32 10.78
CA VAL A 23 21.36 -15.23 11.33
C VAL A 23 22.46 -15.80 12.23
N ALA A 24 22.09 -16.68 13.15
CA ALA A 24 23.01 -17.35 14.04
C ALA A 24 22.54 -18.78 14.27
N ALA A 25 23.48 -19.70 14.46
CA ALA A 25 23.15 -21.10 14.75
C ALA A 25 22.26 -21.18 16.00
N ASP A 26 21.19 -21.97 15.89
CA ASP A 26 20.20 -22.18 16.96
C ASP A 26 19.42 -20.93 17.41
N VAL A 27 19.50 -19.82 16.66
CA VAL A 27 18.67 -18.62 16.86
C VAL A 27 17.64 -18.54 15.73
N ASP A 28 16.40 -18.87 16.07
CA ASP A 28 15.29 -18.85 15.11
C ASP A 28 15.01 -17.45 14.58
N SER A 29 14.98 -17.32 13.26
CA SER A 29 14.56 -16.14 12.52
C SER A 29 13.40 -16.50 11.58
N LEU A 30 12.56 -15.52 11.25
CA LEU A 30 11.54 -15.67 10.22
C LEU A 30 12.08 -15.09 8.91
N VAL A 31 12.08 -15.90 7.85
CA VAL A 31 12.42 -15.48 6.50
C VAL A 31 11.15 -15.46 5.66
N VAL A 32 10.87 -14.33 5.04
CA VAL A 32 9.70 -14.10 4.20
C VAL A 32 10.17 -13.81 2.78
N ALA A 33 9.61 -14.51 1.80
CA ALA A 33 9.78 -14.19 0.39
C ALA A 33 8.49 -13.54 -0.14
N GLU A 34 8.63 -12.26 -0.50
CA GLU A 34 7.68 -11.54 -1.33
C GLU A 34 7.93 -11.90 -2.81
N VAL A 35 7.22 -11.25 -3.74
CA VAL A 35 7.30 -11.53 -5.19
C VAL A 35 8.75 -11.52 -5.70
N SER A 36 9.50 -10.47 -5.41
CA SER A 36 10.87 -10.25 -5.91
C SER A 36 11.86 -9.90 -4.80
N ARG A 37 11.57 -10.29 -3.55
CA ARG A 37 12.35 -9.87 -2.38
C ARG A 37 12.37 -10.93 -1.29
N VAL A 38 13.52 -11.10 -0.65
CA VAL A 38 13.68 -11.97 0.53
C VAL A 38 14.03 -11.10 1.73
N ILE A 39 13.26 -11.25 2.81
CA ILE A 39 13.35 -10.44 4.03
C ILE A 39 13.62 -11.36 5.23
N VAL A 40 14.50 -10.92 6.13
CA VAL A 40 14.78 -11.59 7.40
C VAL A 40 14.27 -10.75 8.56
N PHE A 41 13.48 -11.39 9.42
CA PHE A 41 12.95 -10.84 10.66
C PHE A 41 13.50 -11.58 11.87
N ASP A 42 13.87 -10.80 12.88
CA ASP A 42 14.18 -11.29 14.21
C ASP A 42 12.91 -11.53 15.00
N LEU A 43 12.87 -12.65 15.71
CA LEU A 43 11.79 -12.99 16.61
C LEU A 43 12.04 -12.31 17.97
N THR A 44 11.22 -11.32 18.31
CA THR A 44 11.29 -10.63 19.61
C THR A 44 10.02 -10.91 20.44
N PRO A 45 10.05 -10.74 21.77
CA PRO A 45 8.86 -10.90 22.60
C PRO A 45 7.71 -9.94 22.25
N VAL A 46 8.04 -8.78 21.65
CA VAL A 46 7.08 -7.71 21.32
C VAL A 46 6.54 -7.85 19.89
N GLY A 47 7.21 -8.61 19.02
CA GLY A 47 6.80 -8.79 17.62
C GLY A 47 7.97 -9.14 16.70
N LEU A 48 7.79 -8.89 15.41
CA LEU A 48 8.82 -9.11 14.40
C LEU A 48 9.64 -7.84 14.20
N LYS A 49 10.97 -7.95 14.23
CA LYS A 49 11.87 -6.83 13.92
C LYS A 49 12.57 -7.07 12.60
N HIS A 50 12.38 -6.17 11.62
CA HIS A 50 13.10 -6.24 10.35
C HIS A 50 14.62 -6.16 10.58
N ARG A 51 15.38 -7.11 10.03
CA ARG A 51 16.85 -7.14 10.13
C ARG A 51 17.50 -6.72 8.82
N CYS A 52 17.25 -7.45 7.73
CA CYS A 52 17.81 -7.15 6.41
C CYS A 52 16.94 -7.75 5.30
N ALA A 53 17.19 -7.33 4.06
CA ALA A 53 16.52 -7.85 2.88
C ALA A 53 17.46 -7.87 1.66
N ILE A 54 17.11 -8.65 0.65
CA ILE A 54 17.73 -8.64 -0.68
C ILE A 54 16.65 -8.69 -1.75
N ASP A 55 16.78 -7.81 -2.73
CA ASP A 55 15.93 -7.83 -3.91
C ASP A 55 16.47 -8.84 -4.92
N VAL A 56 15.57 -9.59 -5.54
CA VAL A 56 15.87 -10.64 -6.51
C VAL A 56 15.32 -10.21 -7.85
N TRP A 57 16.15 -10.24 -8.90
CA TRP A 57 15.75 -9.85 -10.26
C TRP A 57 14.94 -10.97 -10.94
N GLY A 58 13.68 -11.10 -10.52
CA GLY A 58 12.70 -12.07 -11.01
C GLY A 58 11.73 -12.52 -9.92
N THR A 59 10.68 -13.22 -10.32
CA THR A 59 9.67 -13.74 -9.39
C THR A 59 10.20 -14.97 -8.65
N ILE A 60 10.09 -14.98 -7.32
CA ILE A 60 10.54 -16.10 -6.48
C ILE A 60 9.54 -17.25 -6.58
N THR A 61 10.01 -18.42 -7.02
CA THR A 61 9.20 -19.65 -7.18
C THR A 61 9.33 -20.62 -6.01
N SER A 62 10.39 -20.51 -5.20
CA SER A 62 10.51 -21.29 -3.97
C SER A 62 11.51 -20.69 -2.98
N LEU A 63 11.21 -20.84 -1.68
CA LEU A 63 12.12 -20.55 -0.57
C LEU A 63 12.31 -21.82 0.30
N ARG A 64 13.56 -22.26 0.46
CA ARG A 64 13.95 -23.36 1.37
C ARG A 64 15.22 -22.99 2.14
N SER A 65 15.48 -23.64 3.27
CA SER A 65 16.77 -23.57 3.95
C SER A 65 17.41 -24.94 4.05
N PHE A 66 18.73 -24.95 4.21
CA PHE A 66 19.50 -26.14 4.53
C PHE A 66 20.65 -25.80 5.48
N LYS A 67 20.95 -26.72 6.40
CA LYS A 67 21.97 -26.53 7.44
C LYS A 67 23.34 -27.01 6.97
N VAL A 68 24.38 -26.21 7.23
CA VAL A 68 25.79 -26.51 6.87
C VAL A 68 26.61 -26.78 8.14
N LYS A 69 26.62 -28.03 8.61
CA LYS A 69 27.25 -28.43 9.90
C LYS A 69 26.73 -27.56 11.07
N ASP A 70 27.64 -26.98 11.86
CA ASP A 70 27.38 -26.13 13.03
C ASP A 70 27.27 -24.64 12.66
N ASN A 71 27.27 -24.30 11.37
CA ASN A 71 27.06 -22.92 10.91
C ASN A 71 25.57 -22.59 10.80
N PRO A 72 25.22 -21.29 10.78
CA PRO A 72 23.89 -20.83 10.42
C PRO A 72 23.40 -21.44 9.10
N SER A 73 22.09 -21.64 8.98
CA SER A 73 21.50 -22.18 7.77
C SER A 73 21.63 -21.23 6.58
N ARG A 74 21.74 -21.79 5.38
CA ARG A 74 21.73 -21.03 4.12
C ARG A 74 20.36 -21.13 3.46
N LEU A 75 20.02 -20.10 2.68
CA LEU A 75 18.77 -20.07 1.93
C LEU A 75 19.00 -20.59 0.51
N PHE A 76 18.08 -21.41 0.03
CA PHE A 76 18.01 -21.90 -1.35
C PHE A 76 16.75 -21.33 -1.99
N VAL A 77 16.95 -20.39 -2.93
CA VAL A 77 15.90 -19.62 -3.58
C VAL A 77 15.89 -19.94 -5.07
N THR A 78 14.72 -20.14 -5.66
CA THR A 78 14.59 -20.29 -7.12
C THR A 78 13.75 -19.16 -7.69
N THR A 79 14.07 -18.75 -8.91
CA THR A 79 13.34 -17.71 -9.66
C THR A 79 12.69 -18.27 -10.93
N ASP A 80 11.63 -17.61 -11.37
CA ASP A 80 10.90 -17.94 -12.60
C ASP A 80 11.63 -17.46 -13.87
N LEU A 81 11.09 -17.85 -15.02
CA LEU A 81 11.44 -17.36 -16.35
C LEU A 81 11.30 -15.82 -16.45
N PRO A 82 12.05 -15.18 -17.37
CA PRO A 82 12.86 -15.77 -18.45
C PRO A 82 14.23 -16.27 -18.01
N SER A 83 14.81 -15.69 -16.96
CA SER A 83 16.14 -15.99 -16.43
C SER A 83 16.05 -16.78 -15.13
N SER A 84 15.40 -17.94 -15.18
CA SER A 84 15.24 -18.81 -14.02
C SER A 84 16.61 -19.21 -13.45
N GLN A 85 16.85 -18.95 -12.17
CA GLN A 85 18.09 -19.27 -11.47
C GLN A 85 17.80 -20.01 -10.16
N ALA A 86 18.76 -20.81 -9.73
CA ALA A 86 18.86 -21.31 -8.36
C ALA A 86 19.95 -20.50 -7.64
N LEU A 87 19.55 -19.77 -6.61
CA LEU A 87 20.40 -18.91 -5.79
C LEU A 87 20.63 -19.56 -4.42
N VAL A 88 21.87 -19.53 -3.96
CA VAL A 88 22.22 -19.83 -2.57
C VAL A 88 22.63 -18.54 -1.90
N ILE A 89 21.91 -18.18 -0.84
CA ILE A 89 22.05 -16.91 -0.12
C ILE A 89 22.54 -17.18 1.30
N GLU A 90 23.52 -16.40 1.73
CA GLU A 90 24.13 -16.43 3.07
C GLU A 90 23.97 -15.06 3.74
N TYR A 91 23.79 -15.05 5.06
CA TYR A 91 23.74 -13.83 5.86
C TYR A 91 25.15 -13.39 6.25
N GLN A 92 25.42 -12.09 6.11
CA GLN A 92 26.61 -11.40 6.59
C GLN A 92 26.21 -10.44 7.71
N ASP A 93 27.01 -10.36 8.78
CA ASP A 93 26.64 -9.60 9.99
C ASP A 93 27.21 -8.17 10.01
N ASP A 94 28.27 -7.88 9.24
CA ASP A 94 28.97 -6.59 9.26
C ASP A 94 29.25 -6.05 7.84
N PRO A 95 28.38 -5.14 7.31
CA PRO A 95 27.06 -4.78 7.81
C PRO A 95 26.02 -5.92 7.62
N PRO A 96 24.89 -5.91 8.36
CA PRO A 96 23.85 -6.93 8.26
C PRO A 96 23.20 -6.94 6.87
N ARG A 97 23.50 -7.94 6.04
CA ARG A 97 22.97 -8.06 4.68
C ARG A 97 22.91 -9.52 4.22
N LEU A 98 22.07 -9.77 3.22
CA LEU A 98 22.05 -11.05 2.52
C LEU A 98 22.92 -10.98 1.27
N GLU A 99 23.71 -12.02 1.01
CA GLU A 99 24.62 -12.09 -0.14
C GLU A 99 24.43 -13.40 -0.91
N VAL A 100 24.38 -13.32 -2.24
CA VAL A 100 24.33 -14.49 -3.13
C VAL A 100 25.74 -15.08 -3.26
N ILE A 101 25.97 -16.24 -2.65
CA ILE A 101 27.27 -16.93 -2.70
C ILE A 101 27.40 -17.91 -3.88
N HIS A 102 26.27 -18.38 -4.42
CA HIS A 102 26.24 -19.27 -5.57
C HIS A 102 24.98 -19.03 -6.40
N SER A 103 25.13 -19.08 -7.72
CA SER A 103 24.02 -19.08 -8.66
C SER A 103 24.24 -20.14 -9.74
N VAL A 104 23.16 -20.82 -10.12
CA VAL A 104 23.11 -21.76 -11.24
C VAL A 104 21.91 -21.42 -12.11
N SER A 105 22.15 -21.21 -13.41
CA SER A 105 21.05 -21.06 -14.37
C SER A 105 20.23 -22.35 -14.44
N LEU A 106 18.91 -22.22 -14.30
CA LEU A 106 17.95 -23.29 -14.49
C LEU A 106 17.39 -23.30 -15.93
N HIS A 107 17.63 -22.26 -16.71
CA HIS A 107 17.03 -22.07 -18.02
C HIS A 107 17.46 -23.16 -19.03
N SER A 108 16.48 -23.74 -19.72
CA SER A 108 16.64 -24.70 -20.80
C SER A 108 15.88 -24.23 -22.05
N ARG A 109 16.61 -24.01 -23.15
CA ARG A 109 16.05 -23.46 -24.40
C ARG A 109 15.03 -24.38 -25.09
N ALA A 110 15.15 -25.69 -24.90
CA ALA A 110 14.32 -26.70 -25.58
C ALA A 110 13.28 -27.34 -24.65
N GLY A 111 13.27 -26.96 -23.36
CA GLY A 111 12.35 -27.51 -22.37
C GLY A 111 10.97 -26.83 -22.44
N ARG A 112 9.90 -27.63 -22.30
CA ARG A 112 8.55 -27.10 -22.04
C ARG A 112 8.39 -26.89 -20.53
N GLN A 113 7.95 -25.71 -20.12
CA GLN A 113 7.77 -25.35 -18.71
C GLN A 113 6.77 -26.30 -18.03
N ALA A 114 7.05 -26.66 -16.78
CA ALA A 114 6.16 -27.51 -15.98
C ALA A 114 4.87 -26.77 -15.61
N GLU A 115 3.70 -27.38 -15.82
CA GLU A 115 2.41 -26.68 -15.66
C GLU A 115 1.91 -26.58 -14.22
N PHE A 116 2.23 -27.55 -13.36
CA PHE A 116 1.64 -27.63 -12.00
C PHE A 116 2.63 -27.33 -10.88
N PHE A 117 3.78 -28.02 -10.86
CA PHE A 117 4.80 -27.81 -9.83
C PHE A 117 6.06 -27.18 -10.43
N GLN A 118 6.32 -25.94 -10.01
CA GLN A 118 7.56 -25.23 -10.27
C GLN A 118 8.20 -24.81 -8.95
N GLY A 119 9.47 -25.13 -8.75
CA GLY A 119 10.20 -24.74 -7.55
C GLY A 119 11.15 -25.82 -7.05
N ALA A 120 11.52 -25.71 -5.77
CA ALA A 120 12.55 -26.55 -5.14
C ALA A 120 12.08 -27.27 -3.87
N ILE A 121 12.68 -28.43 -3.64
CA ILE A 121 12.60 -29.18 -2.39
C ILE A 121 14.00 -29.51 -1.89
N VAL A 122 14.15 -29.58 -0.57
CA VAL A 122 15.40 -29.94 0.12
C VAL A 122 15.18 -31.23 0.90
N ASP A 123 16.14 -32.12 0.83
CA ASP A 123 16.17 -33.37 1.59
C ASP A 123 16.27 -33.07 3.09
N PRO A 124 15.43 -33.67 3.96
CA PRO A 124 15.55 -33.56 5.41
C PRO A 124 16.96 -33.88 5.95
N LYS A 125 17.74 -34.70 5.23
CA LYS A 125 19.15 -34.98 5.58
C LYS A 125 20.11 -33.84 5.25
N ASN A 126 19.66 -32.76 4.61
CA ASN A 126 20.45 -31.62 4.12
C ASN A 126 21.59 -32.03 3.16
N ASN A 127 21.38 -33.08 2.36
CA ASN A 127 22.38 -33.58 1.39
C ASN A 127 22.05 -33.18 -0.05
N LEU A 128 20.77 -33.02 -0.39
CA LEU A 128 20.30 -32.84 -1.75
C LEU A 128 19.24 -31.75 -1.80
N ALA A 129 19.26 -30.95 -2.86
CA ALA A 129 18.12 -30.14 -3.27
C ALA A 129 17.71 -30.55 -4.70
N ILE A 130 16.41 -30.51 -4.99
CA ILE A 130 15.88 -30.85 -6.31
C ILE A 130 14.99 -29.70 -6.76
N THR A 131 15.18 -29.29 -8.02
CA THR A 131 14.37 -28.28 -8.69
C THR A 131 13.61 -28.90 -9.86
N SER A 132 12.38 -28.44 -10.07
CA SER A 132 11.49 -28.83 -11.16
C SER A 132 11.05 -27.56 -11.87
N ASN A 133 11.57 -27.32 -13.07
CA ASN A 133 11.21 -26.16 -13.89
C ASN A 133 10.61 -26.58 -15.25
N TYR A 134 11.02 -27.74 -15.76
CA TYR A 134 10.62 -28.26 -17.06
C TYR A 134 9.98 -29.65 -16.94
N ILE A 135 9.05 -29.94 -17.85
CA ILE A 135 8.38 -31.24 -17.91
C ILE A 135 9.43 -32.34 -18.11
N ALA A 136 9.26 -33.45 -17.38
CA ALA A 136 10.11 -34.64 -17.43
C ALA A 136 11.57 -34.45 -17.00
N SER A 137 11.94 -33.29 -16.44
CA SER A 137 13.31 -32.98 -16.03
C SER A 137 13.38 -32.46 -14.60
N LEU A 138 14.24 -33.07 -13.80
CA LEU A 138 14.58 -32.64 -12.44
C LEU A 138 16.06 -32.33 -12.37
N LYS A 139 16.41 -31.13 -11.89
CA LYS A 139 17.80 -30.76 -11.65
C LYS A 139 18.15 -30.95 -10.18
N VAL A 140 19.11 -31.82 -9.92
CA VAL A 140 19.55 -32.26 -8.60
C VAL A 140 20.83 -31.53 -8.22
N PHE A 141 20.86 -30.97 -7.02
CA PHE A 141 21.98 -30.27 -6.41
C PHE A 141 22.51 -31.07 -5.24
N GLN A 142 23.81 -31.34 -5.22
CA GLN A 142 24.50 -31.97 -4.10
C GLN A 142 24.96 -30.88 -3.14
N LEU A 143 24.36 -30.86 -1.95
CA LEU A 143 24.69 -29.91 -0.89
C LEU A 143 25.87 -30.48 -0.09
N ASP A 144 27.08 -29.94 -0.28
CA ASP A 144 28.25 -30.40 0.47
C ASP A 144 28.20 -29.92 1.93
N LYS A 145 28.34 -30.86 2.86
CA LYS A 145 28.45 -30.60 4.29
C LYS A 145 29.87 -30.22 4.71
N LYS A 146 30.90 -30.58 3.94
CA LYS A 146 32.28 -30.61 4.42
C LYS A 146 33.04 -29.32 4.18
N THR A 147 32.82 -28.62 3.07
CA THR A 147 33.59 -27.43 2.70
C THR A 147 32.73 -26.16 2.61
N ARG A 148 33.35 -25.02 2.93
CA ARG A 148 32.80 -23.66 2.69
C ARG A 148 32.78 -23.31 1.19
N GLN A 149 32.99 -24.29 0.29
CA GLN A 149 33.15 -24.04 -1.14
C GLN A 149 31.84 -23.50 -1.74
N SER A 150 32.01 -22.52 -2.63
CA SER A 150 30.95 -21.74 -3.26
C SER A 150 30.33 -22.40 -4.49
N LYS A 151 30.66 -23.66 -4.83
CA LYS A 151 30.14 -24.36 -6.01
C LYS A 151 29.50 -25.69 -5.65
N PHE A 152 28.19 -25.78 -5.86
CA PHE A 152 27.45 -27.02 -5.63
C PHE A 152 27.41 -27.85 -6.91
N ALA A 153 27.86 -29.11 -6.82
CA ALA A 153 27.74 -30.03 -7.94
C ALA A 153 26.26 -30.26 -8.26
N ASN A 154 25.90 -30.18 -9.53
CA ASN A 154 24.53 -30.40 -9.99
C ASN A 154 24.50 -31.24 -11.27
N PHE A 155 23.39 -31.94 -11.46
CA PHE A 155 23.14 -32.77 -12.63
C PHE A 155 21.65 -32.82 -12.93
N GLU A 156 21.30 -33.13 -14.18
CA GLU A 156 19.93 -33.21 -14.65
C GLU A 156 19.50 -34.68 -14.75
N CYS A 157 18.33 -35.00 -14.22
CA CYS A 157 17.72 -36.32 -14.28
C CYS A 157 16.41 -36.26 -15.04
N ARG A 158 16.16 -37.27 -15.89
CA ARG A 158 14.87 -37.43 -16.56
C ARG A 158 13.93 -38.30 -15.74
N ILE A 159 12.66 -37.90 -15.69
CA ILE A 159 11.58 -38.68 -15.10
C ILE A 159 10.51 -38.99 -16.16
N PRO A 160 9.89 -40.18 -16.13
CA PRO A 160 8.80 -40.51 -17.05
C PRO A 160 7.48 -39.82 -16.69
N GLU A 161 7.34 -39.34 -15.44
CA GLU A 161 6.17 -38.60 -14.98
C GLU A 161 6.19 -37.16 -15.54
N LEU A 162 5.31 -36.86 -16.50
CA LEU A 162 5.26 -35.55 -17.14
C LEU A 162 4.55 -34.49 -16.29
N ASN A 163 3.34 -34.81 -15.82
CA ASN A 163 2.45 -33.88 -15.13
C ASN A 163 2.62 -33.97 -13.62
N VAL A 164 3.80 -33.58 -13.13
CA VAL A 164 4.12 -33.56 -11.70
C VAL A 164 3.35 -32.44 -11.00
N ARG A 165 2.55 -32.81 -9.99
CA ARG A 165 1.72 -31.91 -9.18
C ARG A 165 2.41 -31.47 -7.90
N CYS A 166 3.15 -32.38 -7.25
CA CYS A 166 3.86 -32.11 -6.02
C CYS A 166 5.03 -33.10 -5.83
N LEU A 167 6.11 -32.62 -5.22
CA LEU A 167 7.30 -33.40 -4.91
C LEU A 167 7.63 -33.28 -3.41
N CYS A 168 8.10 -34.36 -2.80
CA CYS A 168 8.50 -34.38 -1.40
C CYS A 168 9.51 -35.50 -1.14
N PHE A 169 10.48 -35.29 -0.25
CA PHE A 169 11.33 -36.37 0.23
C PHE A 169 10.64 -37.19 1.33
N VAL A 170 10.65 -38.51 1.18
CA VAL A 170 10.06 -39.42 2.17
C VAL A 170 10.97 -39.50 3.40
N PRO A 171 10.46 -39.23 4.61
CA PRO A 171 11.23 -39.37 5.85
C PRO A 171 11.52 -40.84 6.13
N THR A 172 12.69 -41.34 5.73
CA THR A 172 13.12 -42.71 6.01
C THR A 172 14.31 -42.72 6.97
N PRO A 173 14.22 -43.41 8.13
CA PRO A 173 15.25 -43.35 9.17
C PRO A 173 16.55 -44.13 8.85
N SER A 174 16.62 -44.98 7.83
CA SER A 174 17.74 -45.92 7.64
C SER A 174 18.29 -46.12 6.22
N SER A 175 17.82 -45.38 5.20
CA SER A 175 18.29 -45.56 3.83
C SER A 175 19.56 -44.73 3.54
N ALA A 176 20.52 -45.32 2.82
CA ALA A 176 21.69 -44.58 2.31
C ALA A 176 21.29 -43.56 1.23
N ASN A 177 20.29 -43.89 0.41
CA ASN A 177 19.79 -43.05 -0.68
C ASN A 177 18.50 -42.33 -0.30
N SER A 178 18.39 -41.05 -0.67
CA SER A 178 17.17 -40.26 -0.43
C SER A 178 16.06 -40.71 -1.39
N THR A 179 14.84 -40.87 -0.85
CA THR A 179 13.67 -41.33 -1.60
C THR A 179 12.75 -40.16 -1.88
N LEU A 180 12.43 -39.94 -3.15
CA LEU A 180 11.58 -38.87 -3.66
C LEU A 180 10.17 -39.40 -3.92
N ALA A 181 9.17 -38.87 -3.22
CA ALA A 181 7.76 -39.07 -3.54
C ALA A 181 7.32 -38.07 -4.62
N ILE A 182 6.59 -38.58 -5.62
CA ILE A 182 6.09 -37.84 -6.77
C ILE A 182 4.58 -38.07 -6.86
N LEU A 183 3.81 -36.99 -6.68
CA LEU A 183 2.39 -36.95 -7.02
C LEU A 183 2.26 -36.43 -8.45
N TYR A 184 1.64 -37.21 -9.35
CA TYR A 184 1.48 -36.84 -10.74
C TYR A 184 0.13 -37.29 -11.31
N THR A 185 -0.28 -36.64 -12.39
CA THR A 185 -1.47 -37.02 -13.17
C THR A 185 -1.04 -37.86 -14.36
N ASN A 186 -1.59 -39.07 -14.51
CA ASN A 186 -1.27 -39.94 -15.64
C ASN A 186 -2.06 -39.57 -16.91
N HIS A 187 -1.81 -40.26 -18.02
CA HIS A 187 -2.50 -40.06 -19.31
C HIS A 187 -4.01 -40.38 -19.27
N LYS A 188 -4.49 -41.07 -18.23
CA LYS A 188 -5.91 -41.36 -18.00
C LYS A 188 -6.58 -40.33 -17.09
N ALA A 189 -5.87 -39.24 -16.75
CA ALA A 189 -6.28 -38.25 -15.77
C ALA A 189 -6.43 -38.78 -14.33
N GLU A 190 -5.86 -39.95 -14.01
CA GLU A 190 -5.85 -40.49 -12.65
C GLU A 190 -4.69 -39.88 -11.84
N PHE A 191 -4.93 -39.59 -10.57
CA PHE A 191 -3.92 -39.12 -9.63
C PHE A 191 -3.15 -40.30 -9.02
N ARG A 192 -1.82 -40.30 -9.13
CA ARG A 192 -0.97 -41.38 -8.61
C ARG A 192 0.16 -40.83 -7.77
N LEU A 193 0.44 -41.52 -6.67
CA LEU A 193 1.58 -41.26 -5.80
C LEU A 193 2.57 -42.42 -5.95
N LEU A 194 3.79 -42.09 -6.36
CA LEU A 194 4.89 -43.05 -6.41
C LEU A 194 6.12 -42.52 -5.69
N ALA A 195 7.06 -43.42 -5.38
CA ALA A 195 8.35 -43.02 -4.83
C ALA A 195 9.50 -43.59 -5.66
N ARG A 196 10.53 -42.79 -5.93
CA ARG A 196 11.77 -43.20 -6.63
C ARG A 196 12.99 -42.90 -5.77
N GLN A 197 14.04 -43.69 -5.89
CA GLN A 197 15.31 -43.42 -5.21
C GLN A 197 16.19 -42.52 -6.07
N VAL A 198 16.83 -41.53 -5.44
CA VAL A 198 17.81 -40.67 -6.12
C VAL A 198 19.19 -41.33 -6.00
N LEU A 199 19.74 -41.78 -7.12
CA LEU A 199 21.03 -42.49 -7.19
C LEU A 199 22.14 -41.49 -7.55
N VAL A 200 22.66 -40.82 -6.53
CA VAL A 200 23.63 -39.72 -6.66
C VAL A 200 24.90 -40.16 -7.40
N ASP A 201 25.41 -41.36 -7.12
CA ASP A 201 26.62 -41.90 -7.75
C ASP A 201 26.44 -42.16 -9.26
N GLN A 202 25.22 -42.51 -9.67
CA GLN A 202 24.87 -42.80 -11.07
C GLN A 202 24.35 -41.56 -11.81
N LYS A 203 24.08 -40.46 -11.08
CA LYS A 203 23.43 -39.25 -11.60
C LYS A 203 22.06 -39.52 -12.25
N GLU A 204 21.35 -40.53 -11.74
CA GLU A 204 20.06 -40.97 -12.26
C GLU A 204 19.02 -41.14 -11.13
N ILE A 205 17.76 -41.24 -11.52
CA ILE A 205 16.65 -41.60 -10.63
C ILE A 205 16.25 -43.05 -10.94
N SER A 206 15.91 -43.84 -9.93
CA SER A 206 15.58 -45.26 -10.10
C SER A 206 14.44 -45.45 -11.11
N VAL A 207 14.63 -46.39 -12.05
CA VAL A 207 13.63 -46.73 -13.08
C VAL A 207 12.41 -47.41 -12.47
N GLU A 208 12.63 -48.34 -11.53
CA GLU A 208 11.55 -48.96 -10.76
C GLU A 208 11.14 -48.04 -9.59
N PRO A 209 9.85 -47.75 -9.41
CA PRO A 209 9.36 -47.06 -8.23
C PRO A 209 9.36 -48.01 -7.01
N SER A 210 9.70 -47.47 -5.84
CA SER A 210 9.61 -48.13 -4.54
C SER A 210 8.18 -48.52 -4.17
N PHE A 211 7.21 -47.69 -4.53
CA PHE A 211 5.78 -47.96 -4.48
C PHE A 211 5.06 -47.09 -5.51
N ASP A 212 3.85 -47.49 -5.90
CA ASP A 212 2.96 -46.75 -6.79
C ASP A 212 1.50 -47.03 -6.40
N VAL A 213 0.79 -45.99 -5.97
CA VAL A 213 -0.57 -46.09 -5.41
C VAL A 213 -1.49 -45.08 -6.09
N LEU A 214 -2.72 -45.51 -6.36
CA LEU A 214 -3.80 -44.64 -6.85
C LEU A 214 -4.32 -43.77 -5.70
N VAL A 215 -4.44 -42.47 -5.96
CA VAL A 215 -4.96 -41.48 -5.01
C VAL A 215 -6.33 -41.02 -5.52
N GLN A 216 -7.27 -40.74 -4.62
CA GLN A 216 -8.57 -40.20 -4.99
C GLN A 216 -8.46 -38.77 -5.57
N ASP A 217 -9.46 -38.38 -6.37
CA ASP A 217 -9.42 -37.20 -7.22
C ASP A 217 -9.19 -35.89 -6.45
N GLY A 218 -8.33 -35.01 -6.99
CA GLY A 218 -8.15 -33.63 -6.50
C GLY A 218 -6.97 -33.39 -5.53
N ALA A 219 -6.19 -34.42 -5.20
CA ALA A 219 -4.97 -34.27 -4.40
C ALA A 219 -3.93 -33.37 -5.09
N HIS A 220 -3.35 -32.42 -4.35
CA HIS A 220 -2.37 -31.47 -4.90
C HIS A 220 -1.23 -31.10 -3.93
N LEU A 221 -1.34 -31.45 -2.64
CA LEU A 221 -0.30 -31.20 -1.64
C LEU A 221 0.19 -32.51 -1.01
N LEU A 222 1.51 -32.60 -0.81
CA LEU A 222 2.17 -33.68 -0.06
C LEU A 222 2.91 -33.10 1.13
N VAL A 223 2.69 -33.69 2.31
CA VAL A 223 3.32 -33.30 3.56
C VAL A 223 4.12 -34.49 4.12
N PRO A 224 5.46 -34.40 4.21
CA PRO A 224 6.26 -35.41 4.89
C PRO A 224 6.05 -35.31 6.41
N ILE A 225 5.72 -36.43 7.05
CA ILE A 225 5.59 -36.50 8.51
C ILE A 225 6.93 -36.93 9.13
N PRO A 226 7.61 -36.06 9.91
CA PRO A 226 8.90 -36.38 10.52
C PRO A 226 8.77 -37.37 11.68
N GLY A 227 9.85 -38.11 11.97
CA GLY A 227 9.90 -39.06 13.10
C GLY A 227 8.97 -40.28 12.92
N PRO A 228 8.81 -41.14 13.93
CA PRO A 228 7.66 -42.05 14.01
C PRO A 228 6.39 -41.22 14.32
N PRO A 229 5.29 -41.37 13.57
CA PRO A 229 4.90 -42.54 12.78
C PRO A 229 5.53 -42.61 11.37
N GLY A 230 6.07 -41.50 10.87
CA GLY A 230 6.64 -41.38 9.53
C GLY A 230 5.56 -41.27 8.46
N GLY A 231 5.92 -41.44 7.20
CA GLY A 231 4.97 -41.48 6.10
C GLY A 231 4.61 -40.13 5.48
N LEU A 232 3.52 -40.13 4.71
CA LEU A 232 3.11 -39.04 3.85
C LEU A 232 1.64 -38.70 4.10
N LEU A 233 1.37 -37.43 4.35
CA LEU A 233 0.02 -36.88 4.36
C LEU A 233 -0.26 -36.25 2.99
N ILE A 234 -1.37 -36.65 2.38
CA ILE A 234 -1.82 -36.26 1.05
C ILE A 234 -3.08 -35.41 1.25
N LEU A 235 -3.06 -34.18 0.75
CA LEU A 235 -4.11 -33.20 0.96
C LEU A 235 -4.66 -32.72 -0.40
N GLY A 236 -5.99 -32.56 -0.46
CA GLY A 236 -6.70 -32.01 -1.61
C GLY A 236 -8.00 -32.75 -1.93
N GLY A 237 -8.81 -32.18 -2.83
CA GLY A 237 -10.07 -32.80 -3.25
C GLY A 237 -11.11 -32.96 -2.12
N GLY A 238 -11.10 -32.03 -1.14
CA GLY A 238 -11.97 -32.09 0.03
C GLY A 238 -11.65 -33.23 1.01
N LYS A 239 -10.45 -33.84 0.93
CA LYS A 239 -10.04 -34.96 1.79
C LYS A 239 -8.62 -34.82 2.32
N CYS A 240 -8.40 -35.39 3.49
CA CYS A 240 -7.08 -35.56 4.10
C CYS A 240 -6.78 -37.06 4.21
N MET A 241 -5.69 -37.51 3.59
CA MET A 241 -5.30 -38.93 3.54
C MET A 241 -3.89 -39.12 4.10
N TYR A 242 -3.71 -40.04 5.04
CA TYR A 242 -2.40 -40.44 5.55
C TYR A 242 -2.00 -41.79 4.95
N TYR A 243 -0.81 -41.84 4.37
CA TYR A 243 -0.20 -43.02 3.80
C TYR A 243 1.11 -43.38 4.52
N SER A 244 1.14 -44.56 5.13
CA SER A 244 2.39 -45.14 5.65
C SER A 244 3.01 -46.07 4.60
N PRO A 245 4.21 -45.75 4.06
CA PRO A 245 4.88 -46.61 3.10
C PRO A 245 5.42 -47.88 3.80
N PRO A 246 5.38 -49.05 3.13
CA PRO A 246 5.93 -50.28 3.67
C PRO A 246 7.44 -50.16 3.91
N ALA A 247 7.95 -50.80 4.97
CA ALA A 247 9.36 -50.74 5.35
C ALA A 247 10.27 -51.21 4.18
N LEU A 248 11.07 -50.27 3.65
CA LEU A 248 12.04 -50.51 2.59
C LEU A 248 13.21 -51.33 3.11
N ASN A 249 13.09 -52.66 3.18
CA ASN A 249 14.21 -53.55 3.52
C ASN A 249 15.09 -53.81 2.28
N PRO A 250 16.37 -53.38 2.26
CA PRO A 250 17.26 -53.62 1.12
C PRO A 250 17.84 -55.05 1.07
N SER A 251 17.68 -55.85 2.14
CA SER A 251 18.43 -57.10 2.34
C SER A 251 17.76 -58.38 1.80
N GLN A 252 16.64 -58.30 1.09
CA GLN A 252 15.96 -59.48 0.52
C GLN A 252 16.00 -59.60 -1.01
N ARG A 253 16.90 -58.91 -1.71
CA ARG A 253 17.03 -59.05 -3.18
C ARG A 253 18.05 -60.09 -3.68
N ASP A 254 18.88 -60.71 -2.82
CA ASP A 254 19.99 -61.55 -3.30
C ASP A 254 19.81 -63.07 -3.30
N LYS A 255 18.63 -63.63 -2.99
CA LYS A 255 18.40 -65.08 -3.13
C LYS A 255 17.00 -65.44 -3.59
N GLN A 256 16.66 -65.15 -4.85
CA GLN A 256 15.64 -65.94 -5.57
C GLN A 256 15.73 -65.71 -7.09
N LYS A 257 16.59 -66.47 -7.77
CA LYS A 257 16.43 -66.75 -9.21
C LYS A 257 15.26 -67.72 -9.36
N GLY A 258 14.09 -67.24 -9.76
CA GLY A 258 12.98 -68.12 -10.16
C GLY A 258 11.61 -67.46 -10.20
N LYS A 259 11.13 -67.19 -11.42
CA LYS A 259 9.74 -66.88 -11.83
C LYS A 259 9.06 -65.68 -11.14
N ALA A 260 8.82 -64.65 -11.95
CA ALA A 260 8.02 -63.46 -11.63
C ALA A 260 6.65 -63.84 -11.03
N ARG A 261 6.52 -63.66 -9.72
CA ARG A 261 5.26 -63.67 -9.00
C ARG A 261 4.95 -62.22 -8.65
N ARG A 262 3.81 -61.69 -9.13
CA ARG A 262 3.29 -60.38 -8.72
C ARG A 262 3.33 -60.30 -7.18
N PRO A 263 3.85 -59.22 -6.57
CA PRO A 263 3.79 -59.07 -5.12
C PRO A 263 2.31 -59.06 -4.71
N SER A 264 1.93 -60.01 -3.86
CA SER A 264 0.62 -60.08 -3.25
C SER A 264 0.47 -58.90 -2.29
N THR A 265 -0.43 -57.99 -2.64
CA THR A 265 -0.84 -56.81 -1.86
C THR A 265 -1.71 -57.20 -0.67
N THR A 266 -1.14 -57.71 0.42
CA THR A 266 -1.83 -57.85 1.72
C THR A 266 -0.83 -57.97 2.88
N ALA A 267 0.02 -56.95 3.07
CA ALA A 267 0.75 -56.75 4.32
C ALA A 267 1.04 -55.25 4.53
N ASP A 268 0.36 -54.67 5.51
CA ASP A 268 0.67 -53.43 6.24
C ASP A 268 0.77 -52.08 5.48
N THR A 269 -0.10 -51.81 4.49
CA THR A 269 -0.35 -50.42 4.05
C THR A 269 -1.48 -49.81 4.86
N ILE A 270 -1.15 -48.88 5.77
CA ILE A 270 -2.15 -48.09 6.49
C ILE A 270 -2.53 -46.88 5.62
N PHE A 271 -3.78 -46.88 5.15
CA PHE A 271 -4.44 -45.74 4.53
C PHE A 271 -5.54 -45.26 5.48
N VAL A 272 -5.36 -44.09 6.10
CA VAL A 272 -6.39 -43.44 6.92
C VAL A 272 -6.85 -42.20 6.18
N GLN A 273 -8.16 -41.97 6.12
CA GLN A 273 -8.73 -40.79 5.45
C GLN A 273 -9.81 -40.15 6.31
N THR A 274 -10.00 -38.85 6.11
CA THR A 274 -11.12 -38.08 6.66
C THR A 274 -11.53 -36.99 5.67
N ASP A 275 -12.79 -36.60 5.69
CA ASP A 275 -13.30 -35.51 4.85
C ASP A 275 -12.91 -34.17 5.47
N TYR A 276 -12.53 -33.22 4.63
CA TYR A 276 -12.25 -31.84 5.02
C TYR A 276 -13.50 -30.99 4.75
N PRO A 277 -14.11 -30.38 5.79
CA PRO A 277 -15.42 -29.75 5.67
C PRO A 277 -15.41 -28.32 5.09
N HIS A 278 -14.24 -27.81 4.69
CA HIS A 278 -14.07 -26.42 4.23
C HIS A 278 -13.54 -26.36 2.78
N GLY A 279 -12.97 -25.23 2.35
CA GLY A 279 -12.50 -25.01 0.98
C GLY A 279 -11.27 -25.84 0.60
N ASN A 280 -10.67 -25.56 -0.56
CA ASN A 280 -9.44 -26.24 -0.95
C ASN A 280 -8.28 -25.82 -0.03
N ILE A 281 -7.60 -26.81 0.55
CA ILE A 281 -6.44 -26.61 1.42
C ILE A 281 -5.31 -25.95 0.62
N SER A 282 -4.91 -24.74 0.97
CA SER A 282 -3.89 -23.97 0.25
C SER A 282 -2.48 -24.20 0.83
N THR A 283 -2.36 -24.32 2.15
CA THR A 283 -1.08 -24.42 2.86
C THR A 283 -1.20 -25.19 4.18
N TYR A 284 -0.05 -25.55 4.74
CA TYR A 284 0.06 -26.26 6.02
C TYR A 284 1.25 -25.77 6.85
N ALA A 285 1.20 -26.04 8.16
CA ALA A 285 2.36 -25.88 9.05
C ALA A 285 2.42 -27.02 10.07
N LEU A 286 3.62 -27.58 10.29
CA LEU A 286 3.85 -28.56 11.34
C LEU A 286 3.99 -27.83 12.68
N VAL A 287 3.16 -28.20 13.66
CA VAL A 287 3.21 -27.61 15.02
C VAL A 287 4.11 -28.42 15.93
N SER A 288 3.94 -29.74 15.91
CA SER A 288 4.73 -30.65 16.73
C SER A 288 5.96 -31.13 15.94
N PRO A 289 7.15 -31.27 16.57
CA PRO A 289 8.34 -31.82 15.92
C PRO A 289 8.17 -33.25 15.38
N ASP A 290 7.22 -34.01 15.92
CA ASP A 290 6.86 -35.38 15.49
C ASP A 290 5.78 -35.41 14.40
N GLY A 291 5.30 -34.26 13.94
CA GLY A 291 4.24 -34.14 12.94
C GLY A 291 2.87 -34.68 13.38
N SER A 292 2.66 -34.96 14.66
CA SER A 292 1.36 -35.43 15.19
C SER A 292 0.23 -34.40 15.05
N ARG A 293 0.59 -33.11 14.97
CA ARG A 293 -0.32 -31.98 14.83
C ARG A 293 0.11 -31.11 13.66
N VAL A 294 -0.81 -30.95 12.71
CA VAL A 294 -0.61 -30.18 11.49
C VAL A 294 -1.69 -29.12 11.42
N LEU A 295 -1.32 -27.85 11.27
CA LEU A 295 -2.26 -26.80 10.93
C LEU A 295 -2.49 -26.80 9.43
N LEU A 296 -3.75 -26.74 9.05
CA LEU A 296 -4.22 -26.66 7.68
C LEU A 296 -4.97 -25.34 7.52
N ALA A 297 -4.74 -24.66 6.42
CA ALA A 297 -5.55 -23.52 6.05
C ALA A 297 -6.04 -23.67 4.61
N ASP A 298 -7.29 -23.28 4.37
CA ASP A 298 -7.87 -23.26 3.05
C ASP A 298 -7.64 -21.92 2.33
N GLU A 299 -8.00 -21.86 1.05
CA GLU A 299 -7.87 -20.65 0.23
C GLU A 299 -8.73 -19.48 0.72
N PHE A 300 -9.83 -19.73 1.43
CA PHE A 300 -10.71 -18.69 1.99
C PHE A 300 -10.33 -18.30 3.43
N GLY A 301 -9.19 -18.78 3.95
CA GLY A 301 -8.68 -18.37 5.25
C GLY A 301 -9.25 -19.14 6.45
N GLN A 302 -9.93 -20.27 6.25
CA GLN A 302 -10.36 -21.12 7.37
C GLN A 302 -9.16 -21.91 7.91
N LEU A 303 -8.78 -21.64 9.16
CA LEU A 303 -7.71 -22.34 9.87
C LEU A 303 -8.28 -23.53 10.64
N SER A 304 -7.65 -24.70 10.49
CA SER A 304 -8.02 -25.95 11.16
C SER A 304 -6.78 -26.69 11.67
N LEU A 305 -6.92 -27.39 12.79
CA LEU A 305 -5.90 -28.28 13.34
C LEU A 305 -6.25 -29.74 12.98
N LEU A 306 -5.37 -30.39 12.23
CA LEU A 306 -5.39 -31.82 11.96
C LEU A 306 -4.52 -32.56 12.98
N ALA A 307 -5.12 -33.48 13.74
CA ALA A 307 -4.43 -34.36 14.67
C ALA A 307 -4.35 -35.79 14.11
N LEU A 308 -3.13 -36.33 14.05
CA LEU A 308 -2.87 -37.74 13.73
C LEU A 308 -2.96 -38.55 15.02
N VAL A 309 -4.09 -39.24 15.22
CA VAL A 309 -4.34 -40.03 16.43
C VAL A 309 -3.60 -41.36 16.34
N GLN A 310 -2.63 -41.53 17.22
CA GLN A 310 -1.80 -42.73 17.33
C GLN A 310 -2.32 -43.63 18.47
N THR A 311 -2.33 -44.95 18.25
CA THR A 311 -2.67 -45.91 19.32
C THR A 311 -1.67 -47.06 19.40
N GLY A 312 -1.44 -47.54 20.63
CA GLY A 312 -0.57 -48.69 20.92
C GLY A 312 0.94 -48.37 20.97
N ALA A 313 1.75 -49.40 21.22
CA ALA A 313 3.21 -49.29 21.32
C ALA A 313 3.91 -49.09 19.96
N SER A 314 3.23 -49.32 18.84
CA SER A 314 3.76 -49.16 17.48
C SER A 314 3.65 -47.73 16.93
N GLN A 315 3.04 -46.79 17.68
CA GLN A 315 2.76 -45.41 17.23
C GLN A 315 2.04 -45.32 15.88
N ALA A 316 1.31 -46.35 15.45
CA ALA A 316 0.60 -46.34 14.18
C ALA A 316 -0.55 -45.33 14.20
N VAL A 317 -0.69 -44.54 13.13
CA VAL A 317 -1.82 -43.61 12.95
C VAL A 317 -3.08 -44.42 12.68
N THR A 318 -4.12 -44.18 13.46
CA THR A 318 -5.40 -44.91 13.37
C THR A 318 -6.56 -44.04 12.94
N LYS A 319 -6.52 -42.74 13.27
CA LYS A 319 -7.57 -41.78 12.92
C LYS A 319 -6.97 -40.41 12.63
N LEU A 320 -7.64 -39.67 11.75
CA LEU A 320 -7.39 -38.26 11.49
C LEU A 320 -8.56 -37.46 12.07
N ASP A 321 -8.27 -36.57 13.03
CA ASP A 321 -9.26 -35.68 13.65
C ASP A 321 -9.01 -34.23 13.24
N ILE A 322 -10.07 -33.52 12.85
CA ILE A 322 -10.01 -32.13 12.40
C ILE A 322 -10.77 -31.25 13.39
N LEU A 323 -10.11 -30.19 13.86
CA LEU A 323 -10.67 -29.17 14.73
C LEU A 323 -10.60 -27.80 14.04
N PRO A 324 -11.73 -27.17 13.69
CA PRO A 324 -11.71 -25.79 13.18
C PRO A 324 -11.30 -24.82 14.27
N LEU A 325 -10.38 -23.89 13.95
CA LEU A 325 -9.84 -22.92 14.89
C LEU A 325 -10.44 -21.52 14.70
N GLY A 326 -10.62 -21.07 13.47
CA GLY A 326 -11.16 -19.73 13.17
C GLY A 326 -10.78 -19.26 11.77
N GLU A 327 -11.03 -17.99 11.49
CA GLU A 327 -10.75 -17.35 10.20
C GLU A 327 -9.48 -16.49 10.30
N ILE A 328 -8.68 -16.51 9.23
CA ILE A 328 -7.46 -15.72 9.01
C ILE A 328 -7.51 -15.10 7.60
N SER A 329 -6.58 -14.21 7.27
CA SER A 329 -6.42 -13.77 5.89
C SER A 329 -6.05 -14.95 4.98
N SER A 330 -6.52 -14.93 3.71
CA SER A 330 -6.26 -15.97 2.72
C SER A 330 -4.75 -16.29 2.62
N PRO A 331 -4.32 -17.48 3.08
CA PRO A 331 -2.91 -17.76 3.25
C PRO A 331 -2.30 -18.38 2.00
N LYS A 332 -1.15 -17.85 1.58
CA LYS A 332 -0.25 -18.47 0.62
C LYS A 332 0.84 -19.29 1.30
N SER A 333 1.27 -18.84 2.49
CA SER A 333 2.22 -19.56 3.34
C SER A 333 1.81 -19.49 4.81
N LEU A 334 2.16 -20.53 5.56
CA LEU A 334 1.88 -20.62 6.98
C LEU A 334 3.15 -21.08 7.70
N THR A 335 3.59 -20.35 8.72
CA THR A 335 4.82 -20.67 9.46
C THR A 335 4.57 -20.61 10.96
N TYR A 336 4.71 -21.75 11.61
CA TYR A 336 4.70 -21.82 13.07
C TYR A 336 6.02 -21.27 13.62
N LEU A 337 5.94 -20.30 14.53
CA LEU A 337 7.12 -19.66 15.14
C LEU A 337 7.44 -20.31 16.48
N THR A 338 6.74 -19.91 17.53
CA THR A 338 6.89 -20.40 18.90
C THR A 338 5.67 -20.03 19.73
N SER A 339 5.44 -20.68 20.87
CA SER A 339 4.39 -20.30 21.84
C SER A 339 2.99 -20.10 21.23
N ASN A 340 2.58 -20.99 20.31
CA ASN A 340 1.31 -20.90 19.56
C ASN A 340 1.17 -19.65 18.68
N VAL A 341 2.26 -18.96 18.38
CA VAL A 341 2.30 -17.83 17.45
C VAL A 341 2.67 -18.33 16.05
N LEU A 342 1.91 -17.86 15.07
CA LEU A 342 2.09 -18.19 13.66
C LEU A 342 2.18 -16.92 12.82
N TYR A 343 3.02 -16.98 11.80
CA TYR A 343 3.01 -16.04 10.71
C TYR A 343 2.15 -16.58 9.57
N VAL A 344 1.20 -15.76 9.13
CA VAL A 344 0.31 -16.00 8.00
C VAL A 344 0.77 -15.08 6.86
N GLY A 345 1.42 -15.66 5.86
CA GLY A 345 1.81 -14.95 4.65
C GLY A 345 0.67 -14.98 3.64
N SER A 346 0.13 -13.81 3.30
CA SER A 346 -0.93 -13.68 2.30
C SER A 346 -0.41 -12.97 1.04
N PHE A 347 -0.83 -13.47 -0.12
CA PHE A 347 -0.59 -12.79 -1.40
C PHE A 347 -1.72 -11.82 -1.75
N CYS A 348 -2.97 -12.15 -1.39
CA CYS A 348 -4.18 -11.44 -1.83
C CYS A 348 -4.90 -10.70 -0.70
N GLY A 349 -4.24 -10.54 0.44
CA GLY A 349 -4.72 -9.82 1.61
C GLY A 349 -3.56 -9.45 2.51
N ASP A 350 -3.87 -8.83 3.65
CA ASP A 350 -2.86 -8.44 4.62
C ASP A 350 -2.24 -9.68 5.27
N SER A 351 -0.92 -9.68 5.40
CA SER A 351 -0.23 -10.75 6.15
C SER A 351 -0.45 -10.53 7.65
N GLN A 352 -0.47 -11.59 8.44
CA GLN A 352 -0.85 -11.50 9.86
C GLN A 352 0.11 -12.28 10.76
N LEU A 353 0.37 -11.73 11.94
CA LEU A 353 0.93 -12.47 13.07
C LEU A 353 -0.22 -12.86 13.98
N ILE A 354 -0.47 -14.15 14.16
CA ILE A 354 -1.61 -14.65 14.93
C ILE A 354 -1.13 -15.50 16.11
N ARG A 355 -1.96 -15.59 17.15
CA ARG A 355 -1.81 -16.53 18.26
C ARG A 355 -3.02 -17.44 18.33
N VAL A 356 -2.78 -18.74 18.46
CA VAL A 356 -3.85 -19.73 18.69
C VAL A 356 -4.02 -19.96 20.18
N SER A 357 -5.19 -19.60 20.69
CA SER A 357 -5.58 -19.76 22.09
C SER A 357 -6.16 -21.15 22.35
N PRO A 358 -5.83 -21.81 23.48
CA PRO A 358 -6.41 -23.10 23.83
C PRO A 358 -7.92 -23.04 24.09
N GLN A 359 -8.39 -21.92 24.65
CA GLN A 359 -9.81 -21.68 24.90
C GLN A 359 -10.37 -20.76 23.80
N PRO A 360 -11.55 -21.08 23.24
CA PRO A 360 -12.17 -20.22 22.26
C PRO A 360 -12.66 -18.92 22.91
N LYS A 361 -12.38 -17.79 22.29
CA LYS A 361 -13.02 -16.49 22.58
C LYS A 361 -14.34 -16.40 21.81
N GLN A 362 -15.34 -15.77 22.42
CA GLN A 362 -16.60 -15.49 21.75
C GLN A 362 -16.50 -14.17 20.97
N THR A 363 -16.87 -14.19 19.70
CA THR A 363 -16.87 -13.05 18.78
C THR A 363 -18.26 -12.92 18.13
N GLU A 364 -18.50 -11.82 17.42
CA GLU A 364 -19.76 -11.59 16.69
C GLU A 364 -20.06 -12.71 15.67
N ASN A 365 -19.00 -13.31 15.09
CA ASN A 365 -19.09 -14.38 14.09
C ASN A 365 -19.01 -15.80 14.69
N GLY A 366 -19.07 -15.93 16.03
CA GLY A 366 -19.05 -17.23 16.72
C GLY A 366 -17.82 -17.42 17.62
N LYS A 367 -17.45 -18.68 17.86
CA LYS A 367 -16.31 -19.04 18.71
C LYS A 367 -15.04 -19.14 17.86
N THR A 368 -13.99 -18.40 18.22
CA THR A 368 -12.69 -18.45 17.54
C THR A 368 -11.56 -18.72 18.54
N HIS A 369 -10.60 -19.52 18.12
CA HIS A 369 -9.34 -19.75 18.82
C HIS A 369 -8.23 -18.79 18.34
N VAL A 370 -8.49 -17.99 17.30
CA VAL A 370 -7.48 -17.14 16.65
C VAL A 370 -7.53 -15.74 17.24
N GLU A 371 -6.36 -15.22 17.61
CA GLU A 371 -6.14 -13.83 18.02
C GLU A 371 -5.09 -13.19 17.11
N VAL A 372 -5.45 -12.11 16.42
CA VAL A 372 -4.52 -11.36 15.56
C VAL A 372 -3.68 -10.43 16.45
N LEU A 373 -2.36 -10.59 16.42
CA LEU A 373 -1.39 -9.77 17.17
C LEU A 373 -0.92 -8.57 16.35
N GLU A 374 -0.65 -8.78 15.07
CA GLU A 374 -0.10 -7.75 14.17
C GLU A 374 -0.61 -8.01 12.73
N THR A 375 -0.77 -6.95 11.94
CA THR A 375 -1.22 -7.00 10.54
C THR A 375 -0.27 -6.18 9.67
N PHE A 376 0.15 -6.75 8.54
CA PHE A 376 1.06 -6.15 7.59
C PHE A 376 0.31 -5.82 6.29
N ASN A 377 0.22 -4.53 5.97
CA ASN A 377 -0.53 -4.04 4.83
C ASN A 377 -0.01 -4.62 3.50
N ASN A 378 -0.94 -5.11 2.66
CA ASN A 378 -0.67 -5.59 1.31
C ASN A 378 -1.78 -5.14 0.35
N ILE A 379 -1.45 -4.29 -0.62
CA ILE A 379 -2.42 -3.76 -1.59
C ILE A 379 -2.65 -4.68 -2.80
N ALA A 380 -2.05 -5.87 -2.82
CA ALA A 380 -2.20 -6.80 -3.92
C ALA A 380 -3.39 -7.78 -3.75
N PRO A 381 -3.92 -8.32 -4.85
CA PRO A 381 -3.74 -7.83 -6.21
C PRO A 381 -4.55 -6.54 -6.46
N ILE A 382 -3.95 -5.57 -7.15
CA ILE A 382 -4.70 -4.39 -7.62
C ILE A 382 -5.44 -4.78 -8.90
N MET A 383 -6.75 -4.94 -8.82
CA MET A 383 -7.59 -5.37 -9.94
C MET A 383 -8.01 -4.20 -10.85
N ASP A 384 -8.21 -3.02 -10.25
CA ASP A 384 -8.54 -1.77 -10.92
C ASP A 384 -8.18 -0.61 -9.98
N ALA A 385 -8.00 0.59 -10.53
CA ALA A 385 -7.65 1.77 -9.76
C ALA A 385 -8.04 3.05 -10.48
N ILE A 386 -8.21 4.11 -9.69
CA ILE A 386 -8.48 5.47 -10.15
C ILE A 386 -7.63 6.46 -9.35
N VAL A 387 -7.33 7.58 -9.98
CA VAL A 387 -6.68 8.73 -9.34
C VAL A 387 -7.73 9.82 -9.15
N THR A 388 -7.83 10.34 -7.93
CA THR A 388 -8.78 11.40 -7.58
C THR A 388 -8.08 12.52 -6.85
N ASP A 389 -8.42 13.76 -7.17
CA ASP A 389 -8.02 14.93 -6.38
C ASP A 389 -9.15 15.24 -5.39
N LEU A 390 -8.97 14.82 -4.14
CA LEU A 390 -9.85 15.17 -3.04
C LEU A 390 -9.10 16.16 -2.15
N ASP A 391 -9.72 17.32 -1.92
CA ASP A 391 -9.22 18.38 -1.05
C ASP A 391 -7.86 19.00 -1.46
N GLY A 392 -7.49 18.92 -2.74
CA GLY A 392 -6.21 19.45 -3.26
C GLY A 392 -5.02 18.52 -3.02
N SER A 393 -5.28 17.25 -2.69
CA SER A 393 -4.31 16.16 -2.61
C SER A 393 -4.69 15.05 -3.59
N GLU A 394 -3.77 14.67 -4.47
CA GLU A 394 -3.95 13.53 -5.36
C GLU A 394 -3.87 12.24 -4.53
N GLN A 395 -4.91 11.41 -4.63
CA GLN A 395 -5.03 10.13 -3.94
C GLN A 395 -5.34 9.03 -4.95
N VAL A 396 -4.77 7.85 -4.72
CA VAL A 396 -5.04 6.67 -5.53
C VAL A 396 -6.02 5.79 -4.77
N VAL A 397 -7.15 5.46 -5.40
CA VAL A 397 -8.12 4.50 -4.85
C VAL A 397 -8.04 3.21 -5.67
N THR A 398 -7.77 2.10 -4.99
CA THR A 398 -7.54 0.79 -5.59
C THR A 398 -8.62 -0.22 -5.19
N CYS A 399 -9.05 -1.05 -6.14
CA CYS A 399 -9.76 -2.29 -5.87
C CYS A 399 -8.71 -3.39 -5.61
N SER A 400 -8.55 -3.76 -4.34
CA SER A 400 -7.48 -4.63 -3.89
C SER A 400 -8.01 -5.92 -3.26
N GLY A 401 -7.20 -6.96 -3.33
CA GLY A 401 -7.45 -8.21 -2.65
C GLY A 401 -8.30 -9.21 -3.43
N ALA A 402 -8.38 -10.44 -2.90
CA ALA A 402 -9.18 -11.52 -3.45
C ALA A 402 -9.73 -12.43 -2.33
N LEU A 403 -10.63 -13.36 -2.68
CA LEU A 403 -11.17 -14.37 -1.76
C LEU A 403 -11.88 -13.72 -0.56
N ASN A 404 -11.46 -13.98 0.68
CA ASN A 404 -12.01 -13.35 1.88
C ASN A 404 -11.37 -11.99 2.22
N CYS A 405 -10.42 -11.52 1.41
CA CYS A 405 -9.63 -10.30 1.66
C CYS A 405 -9.97 -9.14 0.72
N GLY A 406 -11.15 -9.13 0.09
CA GLY A 406 -11.59 -8.04 -0.78
C GLY A 406 -11.61 -6.71 -0.02
N SER A 407 -11.02 -5.66 -0.60
CA SER A 407 -10.91 -4.33 0.03
C SER A 407 -10.78 -3.20 -0.98
N ILE A 408 -11.20 -2.00 -0.58
CA ILE A 408 -10.84 -0.76 -1.27
C ILE A 408 -9.71 -0.12 -0.46
N ARG A 409 -8.62 0.26 -1.13
CA ARG A 409 -7.48 0.90 -0.46
C ARG A 409 -7.19 2.26 -1.06
N VAL A 410 -7.10 3.26 -0.19
CA VAL A 410 -6.73 4.64 -0.54
C VAL A 410 -5.26 4.82 -0.20
N VAL A 411 -4.46 5.13 -1.21
CA VAL A 411 -3.03 5.38 -1.10
C VAL A 411 -2.78 6.86 -1.35
N ARG A 412 -2.15 7.56 -0.40
CA ARG A 412 -1.90 9.01 -0.48
C ARG A 412 -0.57 9.35 0.18
N ASN A 413 0.04 10.47 -0.21
CA ASN A 413 1.17 11.03 0.52
C ASN A 413 0.68 11.80 1.76
N GLY A 414 1.28 11.54 2.93
CA GLY A 414 0.96 12.21 4.18
C GLY A 414 2.10 12.14 5.19
N ALA A 415 2.01 12.91 6.27
CA ALA A 415 3.09 13.01 7.26
C ALA A 415 3.00 11.88 8.29
N ASN A 416 4.16 11.30 8.63
CA ASN A 416 4.26 10.21 9.60
C ASN A 416 4.56 10.75 11.00
N ILE A 417 3.75 10.33 11.98
CA ILE A 417 3.93 10.66 13.41
C ILE A 417 4.34 9.40 14.16
N GLU A 418 5.49 9.48 14.82
CA GLU A 418 5.92 8.51 15.82
C GLU A 418 5.25 8.84 17.16
N GLU A 419 4.44 7.90 17.67
CA GLU A 419 3.82 8.03 18.98
C GLU A 419 4.83 7.70 20.08
N LEU A 420 5.11 8.67 20.96
CA LEU A 420 6.10 8.54 22.04
C LEU A 420 5.44 8.21 23.39
N ALA A 421 4.28 8.81 23.67
CA ALA A 421 3.54 8.56 24.90
C ALA A 421 2.05 8.93 24.74
N VAL A 422 1.16 8.21 25.43
CA VAL A 422 -0.28 8.48 25.47
C VAL A 422 -0.73 8.66 26.93
N ILE A 423 -1.47 9.72 27.19
CA ILE A 423 -2.17 9.96 28.45
C ILE A 423 -3.66 9.69 28.19
N GLU A 424 -4.09 8.49 28.56
CA GLU A 424 -5.47 8.04 28.41
C GLU A 424 -6.41 8.69 29.45
N ASN A 425 -7.72 8.64 29.20
CA ASN A 425 -8.77 9.10 30.11
C ASN A 425 -8.80 10.62 30.40
N MET A 426 -8.42 11.43 29.42
CA MET A 426 -8.61 12.89 29.47
C MET A 426 -9.59 13.37 28.38
N PRO A 427 -10.91 13.14 28.56
CA PRO A 427 -11.90 13.61 27.61
C PRO A 427 -12.12 15.13 27.73
N HIS A 428 -12.68 15.71 26.67
CA HIS A 428 -13.11 17.12 26.61
C HIS A 428 -11.99 18.16 26.80
N VAL A 429 -10.76 17.81 26.41
CA VAL A 429 -9.68 18.78 26.30
C VAL A 429 -9.99 19.75 25.16
N THR A 430 -9.86 21.04 25.45
CA THR A 430 -10.10 22.14 24.50
C THR A 430 -8.80 22.76 23.99
N ASN A 431 -7.81 22.92 24.88
CA ASN A 431 -6.53 23.55 24.57
C ASN A 431 -5.42 22.98 25.46
N ILE A 432 -4.18 23.03 24.97
CA ILE A 432 -2.97 22.56 25.67
C ILE A 432 -1.84 23.57 25.47
N TRP A 433 -1.14 23.92 26.55
CA TRP A 433 0.02 24.83 26.52
C TRP A 433 1.18 24.28 27.36
N PRO A 434 2.27 23.86 26.72
CA PRO A 434 3.56 23.65 27.36
C PRO A 434 4.18 24.99 27.77
N ILE A 435 4.67 25.09 29.01
CA ILE A 435 5.28 26.31 29.54
C ILE A 435 6.68 26.05 30.07
N ARG A 436 7.55 27.05 29.89
CA ARG A 436 8.92 27.08 30.41
C ARG A 436 8.95 27.82 31.74
N ASN A 437 9.75 27.33 32.68
CA ASN A 437 9.97 27.99 33.97
C ASN A 437 11.47 28.01 34.31
N PRO A 438 12.17 29.15 34.19
CA PRO A 438 11.77 30.46 33.63
C PRO A 438 11.63 30.45 32.10
N PHE A 439 11.24 31.57 31.47
CA PHE A 439 11.09 31.67 30.00
C PHE A 439 12.33 31.22 29.21
N GLU A 440 13.53 31.51 29.75
CA GLU A 440 14.82 31.17 29.14
C GLU A 440 15.23 29.70 29.31
N ALA A 441 14.43 28.89 30.02
CA ALA A 441 14.70 27.47 30.17
C ALA A 441 14.72 26.75 28.82
N GLU A 442 15.66 25.82 28.64
CA GLU A 442 15.78 25.01 27.43
C GLU A 442 14.54 24.11 27.25
N HIS A 443 14.12 23.47 28.33
CA HIS A 443 13.03 22.51 28.36
C HIS A 443 11.75 23.10 28.96
N HIS A 444 10.60 22.63 28.47
CA HIS A 444 9.31 22.87 29.10
C HIS A 444 9.22 22.11 30.42
N SER A 445 8.67 22.74 31.45
CA SER A 445 8.54 22.15 32.78
C SER A 445 7.12 21.68 33.03
N PHE A 446 6.13 22.51 32.69
CA PHE A 446 4.72 22.19 32.91
C PHE A 446 3.93 22.15 31.61
N VAL A 447 2.80 21.44 31.65
CA VAL A 447 1.76 21.48 30.62
C VAL A 447 0.45 21.86 31.27
N ILE A 448 -0.14 22.95 30.78
CA ILE A 448 -1.47 23.38 31.20
C ILE A 448 -2.48 22.84 30.19
N VAL A 449 -3.47 22.12 30.68
CA VAL A 449 -4.55 21.51 29.89
C VAL A 449 -5.86 22.16 30.29
N SER A 450 -6.54 22.82 29.35
CA SER A 450 -7.88 23.36 29.60
C SER A 450 -8.94 22.39 29.08
N THR A 451 -9.85 22.00 29.95
CA THR A 451 -11.06 21.25 29.60
C THR A 451 -12.25 22.21 29.48
N ILE A 452 -13.40 21.70 29.03
CA ILE A 452 -14.65 22.49 29.03
C ILE A 452 -15.11 22.91 30.44
N TYR A 453 -14.60 22.27 31.50
CA TYR A 453 -15.01 22.52 32.88
C TYR A 453 -13.96 23.23 33.74
N ASN A 454 -12.69 22.89 33.57
CA ASN A 454 -11.62 23.30 34.47
C ASN A 454 -10.24 23.33 33.78
N THR A 455 -9.25 23.86 34.47
CA THR A 455 -7.85 23.88 34.04
C THR A 455 -7.02 22.93 34.91
N ARG A 456 -6.26 22.05 34.26
CA ARG A 456 -5.35 21.09 34.90
C ARG A 456 -3.89 21.43 34.59
N LEU A 457 -2.99 21.04 35.48
CA LEU A 457 -1.55 21.27 35.38
C LEU A 457 -0.82 19.94 35.49
N PHE A 458 0.09 19.68 34.56
CA PHE A 458 0.94 18.49 34.56
C PHE A 458 2.41 18.89 34.66
N LEU A 459 3.19 18.08 35.36
CA LEU A 459 4.64 18.22 35.49
C LEU A 459 5.33 17.01 34.85
N PHE A 460 6.42 17.28 34.13
CA PHE A 460 7.34 16.23 33.72
C PHE A 460 8.42 16.04 34.79
N HIS A 461 8.48 14.84 35.36
CA HIS A 461 9.53 14.46 36.30
C HIS A 461 10.34 13.29 35.77
N LYS A 462 11.64 13.28 36.07
CA LYS A 462 12.54 12.17 35.72
C LYS A 462 12.82 11.38 36.98
N ASP A 463 12.28 10.16 37.07
CA ASP A 463 12.55 9.23 38.17
C ASP A 463 13.19 7.96 37.62
N ASN A 464 14.31 7.53 38.22
CA ASN A 464 15.05 6.30 37.85
C ASN A 464 15.32 6.08 36.34
N GLY A 465 15.45 7.17 35.56
CA GLY A 465 15.72 7.11 34.12
C GLY A 465 14.49 7.02 33.23
N SER A 466 13.28 6.80 33.79
CA SER A 466 12.00 6.96 33.09
C SER A 466 11.41 8.34 33.36
N THR A 467 10.74 8.90 32.35
CA THR A 467 10.03 10.17 32.50
C THR A 467 8.58 9.90 32.82
N HIS A 468 8.11 10.44 33.93
CA HIS A 468 6.73 10.34 34.38
C HIS A 468 6.03 11.69 34.20
N VAL A 469 4.75 11.60 33.83
CA VAL A 469 3.85 12.75 33.76
C VAL A 469 2.87 12.63 34.92
N GLU A 470 2.87 13.62 35.80
CA GLU A 470 2.00 13.64 36.98
C GLU A 470 1.10 14.88 36.98
N GLU A 471 -0.18 14.72 37.34
CA GLU A 471 -1.07 15.84 37.56
C GLU A 471 -0.70 16.54 38.87
N CYS A 472 -0.41 17.83 38.80
CA CYS A 472 0.01 18.59 39.97
C CYS A 472 -1.17 18.92 40.88
N ASP A 473 -1.01 18.66 42.17
CA ASP A 473 -1.90 19.13 43.23
C ASP A 473 -2.00 20.66 43.31
N GLY A 474 -3.02 21.16 44.03
CA GLY A 474 -3.28 22.59 44.23
C GLY A 474 -2.16 23.37 44.94
N ASN A 475 -1.16 22.68 45.50
CA ASN A 475 0.01 23.31 46.14
C ASN A 475 1.05 23.78 45.14
N GLN A 476 1.07 23.23 43.91
CA GLN A 476 1.96 23.69 42.85
C GLN A 476 1.25 24.73 41.99
N LEU A 477 1.85 25.93 41.90
CA LEU A 477 1.26 27.13 41.31
C LEU A 477 -0.14 27.44 41.90
N PRO A 478 -0.25 27.71 43.23
CA PRO A 478 -1.53 28.02 43.88
C PRO A 478 -2.24 29.24 43.29
N GLY A 479 -1.52 30.17 42.65
CA GLY A 479 -2.09 31.32 41.96
C GLY A 479 -2.84 30.98 40.65
N LEU A 480 -2.72 29.75 40.13
CA LEU A 480 -3.38 29.33 38.90
C LEU A 480 -4.88 29.08 39.14
N ALA A 481 -5.75 29.73 38.37
CA ALA A 481 -7.19 29.51 38.46
C ALA A 481 -7.58 28.17 37.80
N ARG A 482 -7.74 27.13 38.62
CA ARG A 482 -8.08 25.77 38.15
C ARG A 482 -9.59 25.54 37.97
N GLY A 483 -10.43 26.27 38.69
CA GLY A 483 -11.89 26.09 38.67
C GLY A 483 -12.61 26.59 37.41
N LEU A 484 -11.89 27.22 36.48
CA LEU A 484 -12.44 27.76 35.24
C LEU A 484 -11.60 27.28 34.04
N PRO A 485 -12.21 27.15 32.84
CA PRO A 485 -11.48 26.93 31.60
C PRO A 485 -10.57 28.11 31.27
N THR A 486 -9.37 27.80 30.78
CA THR A 486 -8.40 28.79 30.32
C THR A 486 -8.55 29.02 28.82
N ILE A 487 -8.49 30.29 28.40
CA ILE A 487 -8.58 30.71 27.00
C ILE A 487 -7.19 30.82 26.38
N ALA A 488 -6.24 31.42 27.10
CA ALA A 488 -4.87 31.59 26.64
C ALA A 488 -3.90 31.62 27.82
N VAL A 489 -2.67 31.13 27.59
CA VAL A 489 -1.56 31.15 28.54
C VAL A 489 -0.28 31.58 27.84
N GLY A 490 0.54 32.36 28.53
CA GLY A 490 1.89 32.69 28.08
C GLY A 490 2.81 33.02 29.25
N VAL A 491 4.12 32.84 29.04
CA VAL A 491 5.15 33.24 30.00
C VAL A 491 5.84 34.48 29.47
N THR A 492 5.97 35.50 30.31
CA THR A 492 6.64 36.74 29.94
C THR A 492 8.15 36.54 29.87
N LYS A 493 8.80 37.16 28.88
CA LYS A 493 10.27 37.13 28.76
C LYS A 493 10.95 37.75 29.99
N GLU A 494 10.40 38.89 30.42
CA GLU A 494 10.85 39.68 31.55
C GLU A 494 10.08 39.28 32.83
N GLY A 495 10.81 38.94 33.91
CA GLY A 495 10.25 38.63 35.22
C GLY A 495 9.64 37.23 35.41
N SER A 496 9.69 36.34 34.40
CA SER A 496 9.15 34.96 34.46
C SER A 496 7.75 34.86 35.07
N THR A 497 6.86 35.76 34.67
CA THR A 497 5.49 35.78 35.14
C THR A 497 4.62 34.98 34.16
N LEU A 498 3.82 34.07 34.68
CA LEU A 498 2.81 33.35 33.92
C LEU A 498 1.55 34.20 33.83
N ILE A 499 1.04 34.43 32.62
CA ILE A 499 -0.24 35.09 32.38
C ILE A 499 -1.25 34.02 32.00
N GLN A 500 -2.33 33.92 32.77
CA GLN A 500 -3.48 33.07 32.50
C GLN A 500 -4.69 33.95 32.19
N VAL A 501 -5.35 33.69 31.06
CA VAL A 501 -6.60 34.38 30.69
C VAL A 501 -7.76 33.42 30.79
N THR A 502 -8.74 33.75 31.64
CA THR A 502 -10.02 33.02 31.77
C THR A 502 -11.15 33.87 31.17
N LYS A 503 -12.38 33.34 31.18
CA LYS A 503 -13.57 34.13 30.76
C LYS A 503 -13.85 35.34 31.66
N GLU A 504 -13.36 35.33 32.90
CA GLU A 504 -13.69 36.34 33.92
C GLU A 504 -12.58 37.38 34.13
N ALA A 505 -11.31 36.96 34.01
CA ALA A 505 -10.18 37.82 34.34
C ALA A 505 -8.88 37.39 33.65
N VAL A 506 -7.96 38.35 33.56
CA VAL A 506 -6.54 38.13 33.29
C VAL A 506 -5.82 38.01 34.63
N ILE A 507 -5.15 36.89 34.86
CA ILE A 507 -4.46 36.55 36.11
C ILE A 507 -2.96 36.45 35.81
N THR A 508 -2.15 37.10 36.64
CA THR A 508 -0.69 37.02 36.59
C THR A 508 -0.21 36.22 37.79
N VAL A 509 0.61 35.19 37.56
CA VAL A 509 1.18 34.32 38.57
C VAL A 509 2.69 34.42 38.48
N ASP A 510 3.36 34.71 39.60
CA ASP A 510 4.80 34.66 39.65
C ASP A 510 5.27 33.20 39.66
N LEU A 511 6.05 32.76 38.66
CA LEU A 511 6.49 31.37 38.56
C LEU A 511 7.51 30.97 39.64
N LEU A 512 8.18 31.96 40.28
CA LEU A 512 9.13 31.69 41.36
C LEU A 512 8.42 31.39 42.67
N SER A 513 7.46 32.23 43.07
CA SER A 513 6.68 32.01 44.31
C SER A 513 5.46 31.11 44.10
N GLY A 514 5.00 30.93 42.87
CA GLY A 514 3.75 30.25 42.52
C GLY A 514 2.48 31.02 42.90
N MET A 515 2.61 32.22 43.48
CA MET A 515 1.49 33.02 44.00
C MET A 515 0.88 33.93 42.93
N GLU A 516 -0.39 34.27 43.11
CA GLU A 516 -1.06 35.29 42.27
C GLU A 516 -0.39 36.66 42.51
N ALA A 517 0.25 37.19 41.48
CA ALA A 517 0.86 38.52 41.47
C ALA A 517 -0.17 39.63 41.15
N GLY A 518 -1.30 39.27 40.53
CA GLY A 518 -2.35 40.22 40.16
C GLY A 518 -3.50 39.60 39.40
N ARG A 519 -4.66 40.25 39.46
CA ARG A 519 -5.89 39.88 38.75
C ARG A 519 -6.60 41.10 38.23
N ARG A 520 -7.03 41.03 36.97
CA ARG A 520 -7.74 42.11 36.29
C ARG A 520 -9.00 41.60 35.62
N SER A 521 -10.14 41.98 36.17
CA SER A 521 -11.46 41.73 35.58
C SER A 521 -11.76 42.78 34.51
N LEU A 522 -12.06 42.34 33.29
CA LEU A 522 -12.29 43.20 32.13
C LEU A 522 -13.70 43.04 31.53
N GLY A 523 -14.56 42.25 32.16
CA GLY A 523 -15.81 41.76 31.59
C GLY A 523 -15.65 40.36 31.01
N GLU A 524 -16.68 39.87 30.31
CA GLU A 524 -16.67 38.53 29.69
C GLU A 524 -15.69 38.52 28.49
N ILE A 525 -14.60 37.75 28.63
CA ILE A 525 -13.56 37.61 27.61
C ILE A 525 -13.97 36.51 26.62
N THR A 526 -13.98 36.85 25.32
CA THR A 526 -14.38 35.92 24.25
C THR A 526 -13.21 35.25 23.56
N ALA A 527 -12.12 35.99 23.33
CA ALA A 527 -10.89 35.48 22.71
C ALA A 527 -9.67 36.21 23.30
N ALA A 528 -8.52 35.53 23.36
CA ALA A 528 -7.27 36.13 23.81
C ALA A 528 -6.08 35.50 23.10
N THR A 529 -5.00 36.26 22.97
CA THR A 529 -3.74 35.78 22.39
C THR A 529 -2.58 36.46 23.11
N ILE A 530 -1.49 35.70 23.34
CA ILE A 530 -0.38 36.09 24.20
C ILE A 530 0.92 35.75 23.48
N ASN A 531 1.85 36.70 23.45
CA ASN A 531 3.26 36.47 23.13
C ASN A 531 4.12 36.89 24.34
N PRO A 532 5.44 36.67 24.33
CA PRO A 532 6.26 36.92 25.52
C PRO A 532 6.32 38.39 26.01
N THR A 533 5.86 39.36 25.20
CA THR A 533 5.91 40.80 25.52
C THR A 533 4.55 41.50 25.49
N GLN A 534 3.55 40.91 24.84
CA GLN A 534 2.27 41.54 24.50
C GLN A 534 1.10 40.60 24.77
N LEU A 535 -0.05 41.18 25.11
CA LEU A 535 -1.32 40.49 25.31
C LEU A 535 -2.43 41.26 24.60
N CYS A 536 -3.27 40.55 23.83
CA CYS A 536 -4.49 41.08 23.25
C CYS A 536 -5.70 40.29 23.77
N VAL A 537 -6.73 41.01 24.23
CA VAL A 537 -7.95 40.43 24.79
C VAL A 537 -9.16 41.02 24.09
N ALA A 538 -10.04 40.18 23.58
CA ALA A 538 -11.35 40.55 23.06
C ALA A 538 -12.43 40.38 24.14
N LEU A 539 -13.28 41.38 24.27
CA LEU A 539 -14.40 41.43 25.20
C LEU A 539 -15.71 41.29 24.45
N LYS A 540 -16.71 40.76 25.15
CA LYS A 540 -18.11 40.74 24.69
C LYS A 540 -18.57 42.15 24.31
N GLY A 541 -19.28 42.25 23.19
CA GLY A 541 -19.64 43.55 22.59
C GLY A 541 -18.56 44.15 21.68
N GLY A 542 -17.58 43.36 21.23
CA GLY A 542 -16.70 43.75 20.12
C GLY A 542 -15.56 44.71 20.48
N SER A 543 -15.11 44.71 21.73
CA SER A 543 -14.00 45.56 22.17
C SER A 543 -12.68 44.78 22.25
N LEU A 544 -11.64 45.27 21.58
CA LEU A 544 -10.27 44.75 21.67
C LEU A 544 -9.44 45.61 22.61
N VAL A 545 -8.77 44.98 23.58
CA VAL A 545 -7.85 45.61 24.53
C VAL A 545 -6.44 45.10 24.31
N TYR A 546 -5.49 46.02 24.10
CA TYR A 546 -4.08 45.72 23.91
C TYR A 546 -3.27 46.09 25.16
N PHE A 547 -2.48 45.12 25.63
CA PHE A 547 -1.58 45.25 26.77
C PHE A 547 -0.14 45.01 26.33
N ALA A 548 0.79 45.73 26.97
CA ALA A 548 2.21 45.41 26.95
C ALA A 548 2.69 45.13 28.37
N HIS A 549 3.60 44.17 28.50
CA HIS A 549 4.24 43.83 29.77
C HIS A 549 5.55 44.60 29.90
N TYR A 550 5.75 45.25 31.05
CA TYR A 550 6.99 45.98 31.36
C TYR A 550 7.51 45.56 32.73
N ASP A 551 8.82 45.26 32.81
CA ASP A 551 9.61 44.77 33.95
C ASP A 551 9.16 45.17 35.37
N THR A 552 8.63 46.37 35.59
CA THR A 552 8.35 46.92 36.94
C THR A 552 6.89 47.31 37.21
N ARG A 553 6.00 47.29 36.20
CA ARG A 553 4.62 47.80 36.32
C ARG A 553 3.53 46.76 36.04
N GLY A 554 3.92 45.53 35.72
CA GLY A 554 2.99 44.48 35.30
C GLY A 554 2.30 44.82 33.98
N LEU A 555 1.14 44.21 33.73
CA LEU A 555 0.35 44.40 32.52
C LEU A 555 -0.26 45.80 32.43
N VAL A 556 0.25 46.62 31.50
CA VAL A 556 -0.26 47.98 31.24
C VAL A 556 -1.16 47.97 30.02
N THR A 557 -2.36 48.56 30.13
CA THR A 557 -3.24 48.77 28.97
C THR A 557 -2.72 49.94 28.14
N LEU A 558 -2.38 49.67 26.88
CA LEU A 558 -1.89 50.70 25.96
C LEU A 558 -3.01 51.29 25.11
N LYS A 559 -3.94 50.46 24.64
CA LYS A 559 -5.03 50.91 23.76
C LYS A 559 -6.26 50.00 23.89
N GLN A 560 -7.42 50.58 23.66
CA GLN A 560 -8.69 49.87 23.50
C GLN A 560 -9.40 50.42 22.26
N ARG A 561 -9.98 49.54 21.44
CA ARG A 561 -10.79 49.87 20.26
C ARG A 561 -12.05 49.01 20.26
N SER A 562 -13.21 49.64 20.08
CA SER A 562 -14.48 48.95 19.88
C SER A 562 -14.84 48.91 18.40
N PHE A 563 -15.32 47.77 17.93
CA PHE A 563 -15.73 47.57 16.54
C PHE A 563 -17.26 47.56 16.44
N THR A 564 -17.80 48.33 15.51
CA THR A 564 -19.23 48.44 15.23
C THR A 564 -19.49 48.34 13.73
N THR A 565 -20.62 47.76 13.35
CA THR A 565 -21.16 47.76 11.99
C THR A 565 -21.63 49.16 11.58
N GLU A 566 -21.96 49.36 10.31
CA GLU A 566 -22.55 50.61 9.79
C GLU A 566 -23.85 50.99 10.52
N ASP A 567 -24.62 49.98 10.95
CA ASP A 567 -25.86 50.14 11.73
C ASP A 567 -25.62 50.40 13.23
N GLY A 568 -24.36 50.55 13.65
CA GLY A 568 -23.97 50.81 15.04
C GLY A 568 -24.04 49.59 15.97
N GLN A 569 -24.30 48.39 15.45
CA GLN A 569 -24.27 47.16 16.25
C GLN A 569 -22.82 46.69 16.50
N PRO A 570 -22.50 46.16 17.69
CA PRO A 570 -21.15 45.70 17.99
C PRO A 570 -20.74 44.50 17.11
N MET A 571 -19.55 44.56 16.51
CA MET A 571 -18.95 43.43 15.80
C MET A 571 -18.12 42.59 16.76
N GLU A 572 -18.62 41.42 17.14
CA GLU A 572 -17.92 40.52 18.05
C GLU A 572 -16.68 39.88 17.40
N ILE A 573 -15.63 39.67 18.17
CA ILE A 573 -14.36 39.10 17.69
C ILE A 573 -14.37 37.59 17.95
N SER A 574 -14.06 36.80 16.92
CA SER A 574 -14.05 35.34 16.98
C SER A 574 -12.68 34.75 17.32
N ALA A 575 -11.62 35.30 16.75
CA ALA A 575 -10.26 34.79 16.89
C ALA A 575 -9.22 35.93 16.80
N LEU A 576 -8.06 35.70 17.42
CA LEU A 576 -6.96 36.66 17.52
C LEU A 576 -5.60 35.97 17.33
N SER A 577 -4.65 36.67 16.71
CA SER A 577 -3.24 36.24 16.63
C SER A 577 -2.27 37.42 16.73
N ILE A 578 -1.25 37.30 17.59
CA ILE A 578 -0.16 38.30 17.76
C ILE A 578 1.24 37.70 17.59
N ASN A 579 1.35 36.69 16.73
CA ASN A 579 2.65 36.09 16.41
C ASN A 579 3.52 37.08 15.61
N SER A 580 4.81 37.10 15.91
CA SER A 580 5.75 37.93 15.15
C SER A 580 6.04 37.31 13.80
N THR A 581 6.00 38.13 12.75
CA THR A 581 6.43 37.76 11.39
C THR A 581 7.88 38.16 11.11
N ASP A 582 8.51 38.93 12.02
CA ASP A 582 9.83 39.52 11.82
C ASP A 582 10.88 38.70 12.58
N ILE A 583 11.83 38.11 11.84
CA ILE A 583 12.92 37.30 12.38
C ILE A 583 13.81 38.12 13.33
N SER A 584 13.92 39.44 13.12
CA SER A 584 14.74 40.31 13.97
C SER A 584 14.12 40.58 15.34
N THR A 585 12.79 40.47 15.46
CA THR A 585 12.04 40.68 16.71
C THR A 585 11.07 39.53 16.95
N PRO A 586 11.54 38.31 17.28
CA PRO A 586 10.71 37.11 17.34
C PRO A 586 9.67 37.13 18.47
N HIS A 587 9.86 37.95 19.50
CA HIS A 587 9.01 37.98 20.69
C HIS A 587 8.04 39.18 20.76
N THR A 588 8.09 40.08 19.77
CA THR A 588 7.27 41.29 19.73
C THR A 588 6.70 41.48 18.34
N SER A 589 5.38 41.54 18.24
CA SER A 589 4.67 41.72 16.98
C SER A 589 4.36 43.19 16.73
N LYS A 590 4.46 43.59 15.46
CA LYS A 590 4.01 44.89 14.93
C LYS A 590 2.53 44.89 14.55
N PHE A 591 1.92 43.71 14.48
CA PHE A 591 0.56 43.52 13.96
C PHE A 591 -0.26 42.55 14.82
N VAL A 592 -1.57 42.72 14.80
CA VAL A 592 -2.53 41.76 15.35
C VAL A 592 -3.53 41.39 14.27
N ALA A 593 -3.72 40.10 14.04
CA ALA A 593 -4.77 39.60 13.18
C ALA A 593 -6.04 39.37 14.01
N VAL A 594 -7.17 39.83 13.50
CA VAL A 594 -8.49 39.72 14.12
C VAL A 594 -9.49 39.12 13.13
N ALA A 595 -10.42 38.31 13.62
CA ALA A 595 -11.59 37.90 12.84
C ALA A 595 -12.89 38.20 13.57
N PHE A 596 -13.96 38.40 12.82
CA PHE A 596 -15.23 38.89 13.33
C PHE A 596 -16.38 37.89 13.12
N TRP A 597 -17.29 37.82 14.10
CA TRP A 597 -18.58 37.17 13.97
C TRP A 597 -19.53 38.03 13.11
N GLY A 598 -20.44 37.37 12.38
CA GLY A 598 -21.45 38.04 11.57
C GLY A 598 -20.94 38.47 10.20
N SER A 599 -19.88 39.27 10.14
CA SER A 599 -19.28 39.71 8.86
C SER A 599 -18.41 38.63 8.20
N ASN A 600 -17.97 37.63 8.97
CA ASN A 600 -17.03 36.57 8.57
C ASN A 600 -15.73 37.11 7.92
N LYS A 601 -15.34 38.36 8.24
CA LYS A 601 -14.12 38.97 7.73
C LYS A 601 -12.95 38.76 8.70
N ALA A 602 -11.75 38.57 8.15
CA ALA A 602 -10.49 38.72 8.87
C ALA A 602 -9.87 40.08 8.55
N ALA A 603 -9.08 40.64 9.47
CA ALA A 603 -8.37 41.90 9.27
C ALA A 603 -7.04 41.91 10.03
N ILE A 604 -6.10 42.72 9.57
CA ILE A 604 -4.83 42.96 10.25
C ILE A 604 -4.82 44.39 10.77
N LEU A 605 -4.46 44.57 12.05
CA LEU A 605 -4.34 45.86 12.70
C LEU A 605 -2.89 46.16 13.08
N LYS A 606 -2.50 47.43 13.00
CA LYS A 606 -1.16 47.89 13.40
C LYS A 606 -1.07 48.11 14.92
N LEU A 607 -0.03 47.59 15.56
CA LEU A 607 0.27 47.86 16.96
C LEU A 607 1.27 49.03 17.07
N PRO A 608 1.08 49.98 18.02
CA PRO A 608 0.05 50.03 19.07
C PRO A 608 -1.24 50.78 18.69
N SER A 609 -1.36 51.36 17.47
CA SER A 609 -2.48 52.28 17.11
C SER A 609 -3.84 51.59 17.00
N LEU A 610 -3.86 50.29 16.72
CA LEU A 610 -5.02 49.47 16.38
C LEU A 610 -5.75 49.95 15.12
N GLU A 611 -5.06 50.60 14.18
CA GLU A 611 -5.59 50.99 12.87
C GLU A 611 -5.61 49.79 11.91
N THR A 612 -6.67 49.67 11.12
CA THR A 612 -6.84 48.59 10.14
C THR A 612 -5.93 48.80 8.93
N ILE A 613 -5.31 47.72 8.43
CA ILE A 613 -4.46 47.73 7.24
C ILE A 613 -5.28 47.35 6.01
N GLY A 614 -5.16 48.15 4.95
CA GLY A 614 -5.91 48.00 3.71
C GLY A 614 -7.31 48.62 3.80
N ASP A 615 -7.97 48.72 2.65
CA ASP A 615 -9.38 49.11 2.54
C ASP A 615 -10.30 47.95 2.96
N ASP A 616 -11.59 48.23 3.24
CA ASP A 616 -12.56 47.24 3.76
C ASP A 616 -12.79 46.00 2.87
N ASP A 617 -12.37 46.06 1.59
CA ASP A 617 -12.44 44.97 0.62
C ASP A 617 -11.14 44.18 0.47
N SER A 618 -10.06 44.58 1.18
CA SER A 618 -8.77 43.90 1.09
C SER A 618 -8.84 42.45 1.57
N PHE A 619 -9.69 42.17 2.56
CA PHE A 619 -9.97 40.82 3.05
C PHE A 619 -11.45 40.50 2.82
N PRO A 620 -11.78 39.63 1.85
CA PRO A 620 -13.16 39.28 1.56
C PRO A 620 -13.80 38.51 2.71
N SER A 621 -15.13 38.55 2.80
CA SER A 621 -15.89 37.72 3.74
C SER A 621 -15.75 36.25 3.39
N GLU A 622 -15.49 35.42 4.39
CA GLU A 622 -15.38 33.97 4.23
C GLU A 622 -16.75 33.29 4.13
N SER A 623 -16.77 32.11 3.49
CA SER A 623 -17.97 31.29 3.31
C SER A 623 -18.62 30.87 4.63
N HIS A 624 -17.79 30.64 5.65
CA HIS A 624 -18.21 30.22 6.99
C HIS A 624 -17.48 31.03 8.07
N LEU A 625 -17.94 30.90 9.32
CA LEU A 625 -17.40 31.64 10.46
C LEU A 625 -15.91 31.31 10.71
N PRO A 626 -15.01 32.31 10.74
CA PRO A 626 -13.62 32.12 11.17
C PRO A 626 -13.55 31.75 12.65
N ARG A 627 -12.95 30.58 12.96
CA ARG A 627 -12.79 30.06 14.33
C ARG A 627 -11.37 30.14 14.85
N SER A 628 -10.37 30.17 13.98
CA SER A 628 -8.98 30.43 14.34
C SER A 628 -8.32 31.33 13.31
N VAL A 629 -7.35 32.11 13.76
CA VAL A 629 -6.52 32.96 12.90
C VAL A 629 -5.08 32.82 13.35
N LEU A 630 -4.15 32.74 12.41
CA LEU A 630 -2.73 32.68 12.68
C LEU A 630 -1.95 33.54 11.67
N LEU A 631 -1.24 34.53 12.19
CA LEU A 631 -0.24 35.26 11.40
C LEU A 631 1.10 34.51 11.50
N HIS A 632 1.67 34.06 10.38
CA HIS A 632 2.87 33.22 10.40
C HIS A 632 3.83 33.52 9.25
N SER A 633 5.12 33.28 9.47
CA SER A 633 6.15 33.33 8.43
C SER A 633 6.86 31.99 8.35
N PHE A 634 6.87 31.41 7.15
CA PHE A 634 7.48 30.11 6.86
C PHE A 634 9.02 30.18 6.62
N GLY A 635 9.68 31.25 7.10
CA GLY A 635 11.13 31.47 6.96
C GLY A 635 11.50 32.38 5.78
N SER A 636 11.68 31.82 4.58
CA SER A 636 12.23 32.52 3.40
C SER A 636 11.17 33.09 2.42
N GLY A 637 9.90 33.12 2.83
CA GLY A 637 8.77 33.59 2.01
C GLY A 637 8.08 34.83 2.56
N SER A 638 7.07 35.32 1.82
CA SER A 638 6.12 36.31 2.29
C SER A 638 5.40 35.86 3.57
N PRO A 639 5.02 36.77 4.48
CA PRO A 639 4.18 36.42 5.61
C PRO A 639 2.80 35.95 5.13
N HIS A 640 2.19 35.04 5.89
CA HIS A 640 0.89 34.47 5.58
C HIS A 640 -0.11 34.75 6.70
N LEU A 641 -1.34 35.07 6.34
CA LEU A 641 -2.48 35.06 7.25
C LEU A 641 -3.31 33.81 6.99
N LEU A 642 -3.35 32.92 7.97
CA LEU A 642 -4.10 31.67 7.92
C LEU A 642 -5.39 31.84 8.73
N VAL A 643 -6.53 31.45 8.16
CA VAL A 643 -7.86 31.60 8.74
C VAL A 643 -8.58 30.26 8.70
N GLY A 644 -8.71 29.61 9.86
CA GLY A 644 -9.43 28.35 10.02
C GLY A 644 -10.93 28.60 10.20
N LEU A 645 -11.76 27.96 9.39
CA LEU A 645 -13.21 28.12 9.35
C LEU A 645 -13.93 27.03 10.17
N ALA A 646 -15.20 27.27 10.47
CA ALA A 646 -16.04 26.36 11.26
C ALA A 646 -16.47 25.08 10.53
N ASP A 647 -16.49 25.10 9.20
CA ASP A 647 -16.88 23.99 8.32
C ASP A 647 -15.73 23.03 7.99
N GLY A 648 -14.52 23.30 8.46
CA GLY A 648 -13.32 22.55 8.08
C GLY A 648 -12.55 23.14 6.89
N GLY A 649 -12.92 24.32 6.41
CA GLY A 649 -12.12 25.08 5.44
C GLY A 649 -10.97 25.86 6.10
N LEU A 650 -9.87 26.04 5.37
CA LEU A 650 -8.73 26.88 5.75
C LEU A 650 -8.44 27.87 4.62
N ALA A 651 -8.60 29.16 4.87
CA ALA A 651 -8.17 30.20 3.94
C ALA A 651 -6.75 30.67 4.27
N ALA A 652 -5.85 30.64 3.29
CA ALA A 652 -4.47 31.08 3.41
C ALA A 652 -4.22 32.27 2.48
N TYR A 653 -3.93 33.43 3.08
CA TYR A 653 -3.61 34.67 2.38
C TYR A 653 -2.11 34.88 2.36
N VAL A 654 -1.55 35.11 1.17
CA VAL A 654 -0.15 35.50 0.99
C VAL A 654 -0.06 37.02 1.10
N LEU A 655 0.66 37.54 2.09
CA LEU A 655 0.74 38.97 2.36
C LEU A 655 1.98 39.60 1.74
N ASP A 656 1.86 40.82 1.24
CA ASP A 656 3.01 41.61 0.83
C ASP A 656 3.88 41.98 2.07
N PRO A 657 5.21 41.75 2.04
CA PRO A 657 6.07 41.99 3.20
C PRO A 657 6.15 43.44 3.68
N GLN A 658 5.83 44.42 2.84
CA GLN A 658 5.92 45.85 3.19
C GLN A 658 4.57 46.42 3.61
N THR A 659 3.51 46.11 2.85
CA THR A 659 2.17 46.68 3.03
C THR A 659 1.26 45.80 3.87
N PHE A 660 1.55 44.50 3.99
CA PHE A 660 0.70 43.50 4.65
C PHE A 660 -0.71 43.38 4.05
N VAL A 661 -0.88 43.85 2.81
CA VAL A 661 -2.09 43.63 2.00
C VAL A 661 -1.99 42.26 1.31
N PRO A 662 -3.07 41.48 1.23
CA PRO A 662 -3.06 40.18 0.58
C PRO A 662 -2.82 40.30 -0.93
N THR A 663 -1.94 39.44 -1.45
CA THR A 663 -1.54 39.35 -2.86
C THR A 663 -2.13 38.12 -3.55
N ASP A 664 -2.28 37.02 -2.81
CA ASP A 664 -2.87 35.77 -3.28
C ASP A 664 -3.70 35.14 -2.15
N ARG A 665 -4.69 34.32 -2.52
CA ARG A 665 -5.59 33.61 -1.60
C ARG A 665 -5.79 32.18 -2.06
N LYS A 666 -5.57 31.23 -1.16
CA LYS A 666 -5.83 29.80 -1.37
C LYS A 666 -6.76 29.25 -0.30
N ILE A 667 -7.58 28.27 -0.65
CA ILE A 667 -8.45 27.57 0.29
C ILE A 667 -8.05 26.10 0.31
N PHE A 668 -7.94 25.52 1.49
CA PHE A 668 -7.77 24.09 1.72
C PHE A 668 -9.00 23.54 2.45
N SER A 669 -9.38 22.30 2.19
CA SER A 669 -10.46 21.61 2.90
C SER A 669 -9.81 20.55 3.80
N LEU A 670 -9.86 20.74 5.11
CA LEU A 670 -9.19 19.90 6.11
C LEU A 670 -10.21 19.22 7.01
N GLY A 671 -11.22 18.61 6.39
CA GLY A 671 -12.28 17.87 7.07
C GLY A 671 -13.56 18.69 7.25
N SER A 672 -14.32 18.38 8.31
CA SER A 672 -15.68 18.91 8.52
C SER A 672 -15.90 19.55 9.90
N THR A 673 -14.84 19.68 10.69
CA THR A 673 -14.86 20.26 12.04
C THR A 673 -14.08 21.58 12.06
N PRO A 674 -14.38 22.50 12.99
CA PRO A 674 -13.65 23.75 13.11
C PRO A 674 -12.14 23.56 13.21
N ILE A 675 -11.37 24.33 12.43
CA ILE A 675 -9.91 24.24 12.42
C ILE A 675 -9.32 25.08 13.54
N SER A 676 -8.39 24.49 14.31
CA SER A 676 -7.47 25.21 15.19
C SER A 676 -6.06 25.22 14.62
N LEU A 677 -5.35 26.35 14.71
CA LEU A 677 -4.05 26.54 14.07
C LEU A 677 -2.96 26.75 15.12
N THR A 678 -1.88 25.97 15.02
CA THR A 678 -0.70 26.09 15.90
C THR A 678 0.57 26.16 15.08
N SER A 679 1.41 27.16 15.35
CA SER A 679 2.77 27.22 14.81
C SER A 679 3.70 26.23 15.52
N CYS A 680 4.58 25.57 14.77
CA CYS A 680 5.67 24.76 15.29
C CYS A 680 6.96 25.00 14.49
N ALA A 681 8.11 24.69 15.09
CA ALA A 681 9.34 24.49 14.34
C ALA A 681 9.43 23.00 13.98
N SER A 682 9.65 22.67 12.70
CA SER A 682 9.96 21.29 12.31
C SER A 682 11.47 21.15 12.14
N ASP A 683 12.03 20.25 12.94
CA ASP A 683 13.27 19.52 12.75
C ASP A 683 14.57 20.35 12.63
N ALA A 684 15.71 19.64 12.67
CA ALA A 684 17.08 20.18 12.75
C ALA A 684 17.50 21.12 11.58
N ALA A 685 16.66 21.24 10.54
CA ALA A 685 16.87 22.12 9.38
C ALA A 685 16.27 23.54 9.54
N GLY A 686 15.52 23.80 10.63
CA GLY A 686 15.02 25.15 10.94
C GLY A 686 13.86 25.64 10.07
N GLN A 687 13.12 24.74 9.41
CA GLN A 687 11.90 25.11 8.69
C GLN A 687 10.73 25.28 9.66
N THR A 688 9.97 26.36 9.53
CA THR A 688 8.76 26.59 10.32
C THR A 688 7.56 25.95 9.64
N ALA A 689 6.66 25.35 10.42
CA ALA A 689 5.45 24.68 9.94
C ALA A 689 4.25 25.06 10.80
N VAL A 690 3.03 24.79 10.30
CA VAL A 690 1.78 25.07 11.02
C VAL A 690 0.91 23.82 11.03
N PHE A 691 0.48 23.40 12.21
CA PHE A 691 -0.51 22.34 12.37
C PHE A 691 -1.92 22.91 12.26
N ALA A 692 -2.71 22.36 11.36
CA ALA A 692 -4.14 22.53 11.28
C ALA A 692 -4.81 21.34 11.98
N CYS A 693 -5.40 21.59 13.15
CA CYS A 693 -6.07 20.61 13.98
C CYS A 693 -7.56 20.54 13.61
N SER A 694 -8.03 19.37 13.24
CA SER A 694 -9.42 19.06 12.91
C SER A 694 -9.67 17.55 13.04
N ASN A 695 -10.81 17.06 12.55
CA ASN A 695 -11.05 15.64 12.34
C ASN A 695 -10.16 15.00 11.26
N ALA A 696 -9.63 15.81 10.33
CA ALA A 696 -8.63 15.43 9.34
C ALA A 696 -7.40 16.36 9.45
N PRO A 697 -6.59 16.22 10.51
CA PRO A 697 -5.53 17.17 10.81
C PRO A 697 -4.42 17.11 9.75
N ALA A 698 -3.75 18.25 9.52
CA ALA A 698 -2.71 18.39 8.51
C ALA A 698 -1.57 19.31 8.96
N VAL A 699 -0.39 19.11 8.39
CA VAL A 699 0.78 19.99 8.55
C VAL A 699 0.93 20.85 7.31
N LEU A 700 0.94 22.17 7.50
CA LEU A 700 1.21 23.17 6.49
C LEU A 700 2.69 23.55 6.53
N PHE A 701 3.34 23.54 5.38
CA PHE A 701 4.74 23.94 5.26
C PHE A 701 4.97 24.62 3.91
N HIS A 702 6.03 25.41 3.84
CA HIS A 702 6.40 26.09 2.61
C HIS A 702 7.52 25.32 1.92
N ALA A 703 7.20 24.71 0.78
CA ALA A 703 8.14 23.98 -0.06
C ALA A 703 8.03 24.47 -1.51
N ASN A 704 9.16 24.54 -2.21
CA ASN A 704 9.21 24.89 -3.63
C ASN A 704 8.54 26.24 -3.99
N GLY A 705 8.64 27.22 -3.09
CA GLY A 705 8.07 28.56 -3.30
C GLY A 705 6.53 28.61 -3.18
N ARG A 706 5.90 27.56 -2.64
CA ARG A 706 4.44 27.50 -2.43
C ARG A 706 4.11 26.91 -1.06
N LEU A 707 2.97 27.33 -0.51
CA LEU A 707 2.36 26.70 0.65
C LEU A 707 1.73 25.36 0.24
N GLN A 708 2.14 24.29 0.91
CA GLN A 708 1.63 22.92 0.76
C GLN A 708 1.07 22.41 2.10
N HIS A 709 0.24 21.37 2.05
CA HIS A 709 -0.26 20.70 3.25
C HIS A 709 -0.04 19.18 3.14
N SER A 710 0.20 18.52 4.27
CA SER A 710 0.36 17.08 4.36
C SER A 710 -0.55 16.51 5.46
N PRO A 711 -1.50 15.61 5.13
CA PRO A 711 -2.44 15.08 6.11
C PRO A 711 -1.77 14.13 7.11
N LEU A 712 -2.30 14.10 8.33
CA LEU A 712 -1.83 13.27 9.44
C LEU A 712 -2.75 12.07 9.66
N VAL A 713 -2.20 10.99 10.20
CA VAL A 713 -2.95 9.75 10.51
C VAL A 713 -3.77 9.87 11.81
N LEU A 714 -3.52 10.92 12.61
CA LEU A 714 -4.23 11.13 13.87
C LEU A 714 -5.70 11.51 13.62
N LYS A 715 -6.62 10.86 14.35
CA LYS A 715 -8.05 11.19 14.26
C LYS A 715 -8.44 12.17 15.36
N GLY A 716 -9.22 13.18 14.98
CA GLY A 716 -9.90 14.06 15.94
C GLY A 716 -8.95 14.86 16.83
N VAL A 717 -7.99 15.56 16.23
CA VAL A 717 -7.08 16.45 16.96
C VAL A 717 -7.75 17.81 17.13
N ILE A 718 -7.91 18.23 18.39
CA ILE A 718 -8.61 19.47 18.77
C ILE A 718 -7.61 20.63 18.88
N ALA A 719 -6.46 20.36 19.49
CA ALA A 719 -5.40 21.33 19.71
C ALA A 719 -4.04 20.64 19.66
N ALA A 720 -3.01 21.37 19.24
CA ALA A 720 -1.63 20.89 19.24
C ALA A 720 -0.69 21.98 19.77
N SER A 721 0.46 21.61 20.31
CA SER A 721 1.53 22.53 20.66
C SER A 721 2.91 21.88 20.57
N ALA A 722 3.94 22.69 20.34
CA ALA A 722 5.33 22.26 20.44
C ALA A 722 5.67 21.88 21.88
N LEU A 723 6.28 20.70 22.07
CA LEU A 723 6.72 20.16 23.35
C LEU A 723 8.19 19.77 23.26
N HIS A 724 9.04 20.54 23.92
CA HIS A 724 10.46 20.24 24.02
C HIS A 724 10.82 19.94 25.48
N VAL A 725 10.99 18.66 25.82
CA VAL A 725 11.39 18.19 27.17
C VAL A 725 12.56 17.21 27.05
N ALA A 726 13.39 17.08 28.08
CA ALA A 726 14.59 16.23 28.03
C ALA A 726 14.32 14.77 27.61
N ALA A 727 13.13 14.24 27.93
CA ALA A 727 12.68 12.90 27.57
C ALA A 727 12.23 12.78 26.11
N PHE A 728 11.62 13.86 25.60
CA PHE A 728 11.01 13.96 24.29
C PHE A 728 11.49 15.26 23.64
N PRO A 729 12.75 15.30 23.16
CA PRO A 729 13.26 16.48 22.48
C PRO A 729 12.48 16.68 21.17
N ASP A 730 12.16 17.93 20.86
CA ASP A 730 11.47 18.34 19.62
C ASP A 730 10.20 17.52 19.33
N ALA A 731 9.42 17.24 20.37
CA ALA A 731 8.14 16.56 20.26
C ALA A 731 6.99 17.56 20.09
N LEU A 732 5.80 17.00 19.83
CA LEU A 732 4.54 17.70 19.78
C LEU A 732 3.59 17.03 20.77
N ILE A 733 2.72 17.84 21.36
CA ILE A 733 1.64 17.38 22.22
C ILE A 733 0.30 17.68 21.54
N PHE A 734 -0.55 16.67 21.44
CA PHE A 734 -1.83 16.70 20.75
C PHE A 734 -2.97 16.43 21.74
N ALA A 735 -3.98 17.29 21.76
CA ALA A 735 -5.28 17.02 22.37
C ALA A 735 -6.13 16.25 21.35
N THR A 736 -6.48 15.02 21.66
CA THR A 736 -7.44 14.24 20.87
C THR A 736 -8.80 14.23 21.56
N THR A 737 -9.82 13.68 20.91
CA THR A 737 -11.15 13.51 21.53
C THR A 737 -11.15 12.56 22.74
N THR A 738 -10.17 11.64 22.83
CA THR A 738 -10.12 10.59 23.86
C THR A 738 -9.04 10.81 24.93
N GLY A 739 -8.01 11.61 24.63
CA GLY A 739 -6.90 11.86 25.55
C GLY A 739 -5.82 12.77 24.98
N VAL A 740 -4.64 12.74 25.58
CA VAL A 740 -3.49 13.55 25.15
C VAL A 740 -2.38 12.64 24.62
N LEU A 741 -1.89 12.93 23.42
CA LEU A 741 -0.84 12.18 22.75
C LEU A 741 0.42 13.04 22.66
N ILE A 742 1.58 12.46 22.93
CA ILE A 742 2.89 13.03 22.65
C ILE A 742 3.49 12.25 21.49
N GLY A 743 3.87 12.96 20.42
CA GLY A 743 4.46 12.34 19.24
C GLY A 743 5.46 13.25 18.56
N ARG A 744 6.25 12.68 17.65
CA ARG A 744 7.21 13.41 16.82
C ARG A 744 6.91 13.19 15.35
N VAL A 745 6.96 14.24 14.54
CA VAL A 745 6.89 14.10 13.09
C VAL A 745 8.25 13.65 12.58
N ARG A 746 8.30 12.55 11.82
CA ARG A 746 9.56 12.02 11.26
C ARG A 746 9.76 12.44 9.82
N GLU A 747 8.70 12.30 9.03
CA GLU A 747 8.71 12.57 7.60
C GLU A 747 7.43 13.32 7.25
N LEU A 748 7.56 14.43 6.54
CA LEU A 748 6.42 15.22 6.09
C LEU A 748 5.72 14.58 4.87
N GLN A 749 6.39 13.68 4.17
CA GLN A 749 5.90 12.99 2.97
C GLN A 749 6.23 11.49 3.07
N ASN A 750 5.22 10.69 3.36
CA ASN A 750 5.28 9.23 3.40
C ASN A 750 3.96 8.65 2.85
N ILE A 751 4.02 7.47 2.25
CA ILE A 751 2.85 6.83 1.68
C ILE A 751 1.99 6.24 2.80
N GLN A 752 0.76 6.74 2.91
CA GLN A 752 -0.27 6.25 3.82
C GLN A 752 -1.28 5.39 3.06
N ILE A 753 -1.64 4.25 3.64
CA ILE A 753 -2.64 3.33 3.09
C ILE A 753 -3.82 3.23 4.07
N HIS A 754 -5.01 3.61 3.61
CA HIS A 754 -6.25 3.41 4.34
C HIS A 754 -7.06 2.28 3.69
N THR A 755 -7.38 1.24 4.45
CA THR A 755 -8.10 0.04 3.97
C THR A 755 -9.55 0.05 4.44
N THR A 756 -10.49 -0.07 3.49
CA THR A 756 -11.90 -0.32 3.75
C THR A 756 -12.23 -1.77 3.36
N PRO A 757 -12.52 -2.67 4.33
CA PRO A 757 -12.73 -4.08 4.04
C PRO A 757 -14.11 -4.35 3.41
N PHE A 758 -14.13 -5.24 2.42
CA PHE A 758 -15.34 -5.77 1.76
C PHE A 758 -15.52 -7.28 1.99
N GLY A 759 -14.51 -7.96 2.56
CA GLY A 759 -14.55 -9.39 2.85
C GLY A 759 -14.71 -10.22 1.58
N LEU A 760 -15.76 -11.03 1.51
CA LEU A 760 -16.06 -11.87 0.35
C LEU A 760 -16.56 -11.08 -0.88
N ASP A 761 -17.01 -9.84 -0.71
CA ASP A 761 -17.52 -9.00 -1.81
C ASP A 761 -16.37 -8.31 -2.56
N ASN A 762 -15.59 -9.09 -3.30
CA ASN A 762 -14.34 -8.64 -3.92
C ASN A 762 -14.59 -7.51 -4.94
N PRO A 763 -14.04 -6.29 -4.73
CA PRO A 763 -14.17 -5.20 -5.69
C PRO A 763 -13.29 -5.49 -6.92
N ARG A 764 -13.84 -5.31 -8.12
CA ARG A 764 -13.19 -5.64 -9.40
C ARG A 764 -13.06 -4.45 -10.34
N ARG A 765 -13.97 -3.47 -10.27
CA ARG A 765 -14.01 -2.28 -11.12
C ARG A 765 -14.42 -1.08 -10.30
N ILE A 766 -13.83 0.09 -10.57
CA ILE A 766 -14.17 1.34 -9.89
C ILE A 766 -14.20 2.52 -10.85
N ALA A 767 -15.13 3.45 -10.62
CA ALA A 767 -15.18 4.74 -11.30
C ALA A 767 -15.60 5.84 -10.32
N HIS A 768 -15.15 7.07 -10.55
CA HIS A 768 -15.47 8.24 -9.74
C HIS A 768 -16.41 9.18 -10.48
N HIS A 769 -17.46 9.61 -9.80
CA HIS A 769 -18.45 10.56 -10.32
C HIS A 769 -18.32 11.90 -9.61
N ASN A 770 -17.47 12.78 -10.13
CA ASN A 770 -17.16 14.11 -9.56
C ASN A 770 -18.40 14.92 -9.18
N GLY A 771 -19.42 15.00 -10.06
CA GLY A 771 -20.60 15.83 -9.81
C GLY A 771 -21.48 15.36 -8.64
N ALA A 772 -21.39 14.09 -8.26
CA ALA A 772 -22.22 13.49 -7.20
C ALA A 772 -21.42 13.20 -5.92
N GLY A 773 -20.09 13.32 -5.98
CA GLY A 773 -19.19 12.98 -4.87
C GLY A 773 -19.25 11.51 -4.48
N ALA A 774 -19.26 10.60 -5.47
CA ALA A 774 -19.49 9.18 -5.25
C ALA A 774 -18.60 8.27 -6.11
N PHE A 775 -18.28 7.10 -5.56
CA PHE A 775 -17.61 6.01 -6.28
C PHE A 775 -18.60 4.93 -6.68
N GLY A 776 -18.56 4.47 -7.93
CA GLY A 776 -19.27 3.29 -8.39
C GLY A 776 -18.33 2.10 -8.44
N VAL A 777 -18.65 1.01 -7.75
CA VAL A 777 -17.79 -0.17 -7.59
C VAL A 777 -18.53 -1.45 -7.99
N GLY A 778 -17.97 -2.18 -8.94
CA GLY A 778 -18.43 -3.53 -9.31
C GLY A 778 -17.78 -4.58 -8.42
N CYS A 779 -18.58 -5.36 -7.70
CA CYS A 779 -18.15 -6.42 -6.79
C CYS A 779 -18.54 -7.81 -7.31
N VAL A 780 -17.69 -8.80 -7.04
CA VAL A 780 -17.96 -10.23 -7.27
C VAL A 780 -17.76 -10.97 -5.96
N ARG A 781 -18.80 -11.67 -5.53
CA ARG A 781 -18.80 -12.50 -4.34
C ARG A 781 -18.77 -13.97 -4.74
N THR A 782 -17.81 -14.71 -4.21
CA THR A 782 -17.68 -16.16 -4.40
C THR A 782 -18.00 -16.83 -3.08
N GLU A 783 -18.96 -17.75 -3.08
CA GLU A 783 -19.33 -18.53 -1.89
C GLU A 783 -18.91 -19.98 -2.07
N LEU A 784 -18.32 -20.56 -1.02
CA LEU A 784 -18.01 -21.98 -0.98
C LEU A 784 -19.32 -22.78 -0.85
N PRO A 785 -19.55 -23.80 -1.69
CA PRO A 785 -20.71 -24.67 -1.58
C PRO A 785 -20.66 -25.48 -0.29
N SER A 786 -21.79 -25.57 0.41
CA SER A 786 -21.92 -26.31 1.69
C SER A 786 -21.98 -27.84 1.51
N SER A 787 -22.19 -28.34 0.29
CA SER A 787 -22.13 -29.77 -0.04
C SER A 787 -22.12 -30.00 -1.57
N SER A 788 -21.03 -30.54 -2.12
CA SER A 788 -20.90 -31.16 -3.46
C SER A 788 -21.43 -30.44 -4.73
N GLU A 789 -22.04 -29.27 -4.63
CA GLU A 789 -22.44 -28.44 -5.77
C GLU A 789 -21.27 -27.59 -6.28
N SER A 790 -21.34 -27.14 -7.53
CA SER A 790 -20.36 -26.24 -8.12
C SER A 790 -20.36 -24.88 -7.41
N GLU A 791 -19.20 -24.20 -7.39
CA GLU A 791 -19.06 -22.83 -6.89
C GLU A 791 -20.17 -21.91 -7.42
N SER A 792 -20.88 -21.24 -6.51
CA SER A 792 -21.86 -20.22 -6.87
C SER A 792 -21.24 -18.83 -6.69
N PHE A 793 -21.41 -17.96 -7.69
CA PHE A 793 -20.99 -16.58 -7.61
C PHE A 793 -22.20 -15.66 -7.69
N SER A 794 -22.12 -14.52 -7.01
CA SER A 794 -23.04 -13.41 -7.17
C SER A 794 -22.26 -12.13 -7.45
N SER A 795 -22.88 -11.17 -8.13
CA SER A 795 -22.24 -9.89 -8.44
C SER A 795 -23.17 -8.74 -8.07
N SER A 796 -22.57 -7.62 -7.67
CA SER A 796 -23.31 -6.41 -7.31
C SER A 796 -22.57 -5.16 -7.78
N PHE A 797 -23.32 -4.11 -8.06
CA PHE A 797 -22.81 -2.76 -8.28
C PHE A 797 -23.16 -1.89 -7.07
N LYS A 798 -22.14 -1.39 -6.38
CA LYS A 798 -22.26 -0.61 -5.14
C LYS A 798 -21.83 0.82 -5.38
N ILE A 799 -22.59 1.78 -4.84
CA ILE A 799 -22.27 3.20 -4.89
C ILE A 799 -21.86 3.63 -3.49
N LEU A 800 -20.69 4.26 -3.40
CA LEU A 800 -20.07 4.66 -2.14
C LEU A 800 -19.88 6.17 -2.09
N ASN A 801 -19.94 6.74 -0.88
CA ASN A 801 -19.56 8.13 -0.67
C ASN A 801 -18.03 8.30 -0.84
N GLU A 802 -17.59 9.37 -1.49
CA GLU A 802 -16.17 9.56 -1.81
C GLU A 802 -15.25 9.78 -0.59
N THR A 803 -15.77 10.38 0.48
CA THR A 803 -14.98 10.70 1.67
C THR A 803 -15.04 9.60 2.72
N THR A 804 -16.25 9.06 2.97
CA THR A 804 -16.46 8.09 4.06
C THR A 804 -16.35 6.64 3.61
N PHE A 805 -16.38 6.37 2.30
CA PHE A 805 -16.45 5.02 1.73
C PHE A 805 -17.64 4.19 2.25
N GLN A 806 -18.66 4.82 2.81
CA GLN A 806 -19.90 4.15 3.20
C GLN A 806 -20.71 3.81 1.96
N ILE A 807 -21.29 2.61 1.95
CA ILE A 807 -22.17 2.16 0.87
C ILE A 807 -23.49 2.94 0.94
N LEU A 808 -23.73 3.78 -0.06
CA LEU A 808 -24.97 4.56 -0.21
C LEU A 808 -26.08 3.71 -0.83
N GLN A 809 -25.74 2.89 -1.83
CA GLN A 809 -26.69 2.05 -2.54
C GLN A 809 -26.00 0.79 -3.09
N SER A 810 -26.73 -0.33 -3.19
CA SER A 810 -26.25 -1.57 -3.77
C SER A 810 -27.31 -2.14 -4.72
N PHE A 811 -26.87 -2.52 -5.92
CA PHE A 811 -27.67 -3.18 -6.95
C PHE A 811 -27.14 -4.60 -7.16
N SER A 812 -27.97 -5.61 -6.97
CA SER A 812 -27.58 -7.01 -7.20
C SER A 812 -27.87 -7.41 -8.64
N CYS A 813 -26.90 -8.03 -9.30
CA CYS A 813 -27.06 -8.59 -10.65
C CYS A 813 -27.93 -9.85 -10.64
N GLU A 814 -28.37 -10.27 -11.82
CA GLU A 814 -29.11 -11.53 -12.00
C GLU A 814 -28.21 -12.75 -11.73
N GLN A 815 -28.83 -13.93 -11.56
CA GLN A 815 -28.09 -15.18 -11.37
C GLN A 815 -27.17 -15.44 -12.57
N GLU A 816 -25.93 -15.87 -12.31
CA GLU A 816 -24.87 -16.09 -13.31
C GLU A 816 -24.41 -14.82 -14.07
N GLU A 817 -24.88 -13.64 -13.67
CA GLU A 817 -24.45 -12.36 -14.22
C GLU A 817 -23.33 -11.73 -13.38
N LYS A 818 -22.25 -11.28 -14.03
CA LYS A 818 -21.13 -10.56 -13.42
C LYS A 818 -20.99 -9.17 -13.99
N VAL A 819 -20.66 -8.20 -13.14
CA VAL A 819 -20.18 -6.88 -13.58
C VAL A 819 -18.79 -7.04 -14.20
N SER A 820 -18.64 -6.64 -15.46
CA SER A 820 -17.39 -6.75 -16.23
C SER A 820 -16.68 -5.40 -16.40
N SER A 821 -17.43 -4.30 -16.51
CA SER A 821 -16.91 -2.94 -16.65
C SER A 821 -17.76 -1.92 -15.91
N VAL A 822 -17.13 -0.88 -15.40
CA VAL A 822 -17.78 0.27 -14.75
C VAL A 822 -17.05 1.52 -15.22
N SER A 823 -17.80 2.54 -15.64
CA SER A 823 -17.23 3.84 -16.04
C SER A 823 -18.18 4.96 -15.67
N ALA A 824 -17.63 6.10 -15.23
CA ALA A 824 -18.39 7.33 -15.05
C ALA A 824 -18.22 8.18 -16.31
N LEU A 825 -19.30 8.40 -17.07
CA LEU A 825 -19.26 9.02 -18.38
C LEU A 825 -20.29 10.15 -18.47
N THR A 826 -19.96 11.19 -19.24
CA THR A 826 -20.91 12.26 -19.61
C THR A 826 -21.46 11.96 -21.00
N LEU A 827 -22.74 11.63 -21.08
CA LEU A 827 -23.41 11.27 -22.33
C LEU A 827 -24.35 12.40 -22.77
N ALA A 828 -24.38 12.68 -24.07
CA ALA A 828 -25.34 13.60 -24.67
C ALA A 828 -26.69 12.90 -24.82
N CYS A 829 -27.77 13.54 -24.35
CA CYS A 829 -29.13 13.08 -24.46
C CYS A 829 -30.02 14.20 -25.02
N GLY A 830 -30.07 14.32 -26.34
CA GLY A 830 -30.70 15.47 -27.00
C GLY A 830 -29.81 16.71 -26.90
N GLU A 831 -30.31 17.77 -26.29
CA GLU A 831 -29.53 19.01 -26.03
C GLU A 831 -28.83 19.00 -24.66
N ASP A 832 -29.20 18.06 -23.78
CA ASP A 832 -28.65 17.97 -22.42
C ASP A 832 -27.44 17.01 -22.37
N GLU A 833 -26.49 17.31 -21.48
CA GLU A 833 -25.42 16.39 -21.09
C GLU A 833 -25.70 15.80 -19.71
N VAL A 834 -25.62 14.48 -19.58
CA VAL A 834 -25.87 13.78 -18.33
C VAL A 834 -24.65 12.98 -17.92
N GLN A 835 -24.13 13.28 -16.73
CA GLN A 835 -23.12 12.46 -16.08
C GLN A 835 -23.79 11.26 -15.41
N CYS A 836 -23.30 10.05 -15.69
CA CYS A 836 -23.90 8.81 -15.23
C CYS A 836 -22.84 7.74 -14.99
N PHE A 837 -23.18 6.72 -14.20
CA PHE A 837 -22.44 5.47 -14.18
C PHE A 837 -22.97 4.55 -15.28
N VAL A 838 -22.08 4.06 -16.13
CA VAL A 838 -22.39 3.04 -17.13
C VAL A 838 -21.73 1.74 -16.70
N VAL A 839 -22.52 0.69 -16.57
CA VAL A 839 -22.10 -0.63 -16.07
C VAL A 839 -22.32 -1.67 -17.16
N GLY A 840 -21.25 -2.35 -17.55
CA GLY A 840 -21.30 -3.49 -18.44
C GLY A 840 -21.34 -4.80 -17.66
N THR A 841 -22.13 -5.76 -18.14
CA THR A 841 -22.23 -7.09 -17.53
C THR A 841 -21.99 -8.21 -18.54
N VAL A 842 -21.75 -9.40 -17.99
CA VAL A 842 -21.62 -10.66 -18.72
C VAL A 842 -22.39 -11.76 -18.02
N VAL A 843 -23.05 -12.63 -18.78
CA VAL A 843 -23.66 -13.86 -18.25
C VAL A 843 -22.76 -15.03 -18.64
N GLU A 844 -22.14 -15.65 -17.65
CA GLU A 844 -21.25 -16.80 -17.85
C GLU A 844 -22.06 -18.10 -17.86
N GLY A 845 -22.17 -18.74 -19.03
CA GLY A 845 -22.82 -20.05 -19.13
C GLY A 845 -21.85 -21.19 -18.80
N ILE A 846 -22.26 -22.11 -17.93
CA ILE A 846 -21.47 -23.30 -17.57
C ILE A 846 -21.07 -24.07 -18.84
N GLY A 847 -19.77 -24.32 -19.00
CA GLY A 847 -19.22 -25.13 -20.09
C GLY A 847 -19.16 -24.45 -21.47
N LYS A 848 -19.46 -23.14 -21.58
CA LYS A 848 -19.31 -22.38 -22.82
C LYS A 848 -17.99 -21.59 -22.83
N PRO A 849 -17.16 -21.70 -23.89
CA PRO A 849 -15.86 -21.03 -23.93
C PRO A 849 -15.95 -19.52 -24.20
N VAL A 850 -17.07 -19.03 -24.76
CA VAL A 850 -17.28 -17.61 -25.07
C VAL A 850 -18.64 -17.17 -24.55
N PRO A 851 -18.74 -16.04 -23.81
CA PRO A 851 -20.00 -15.54 -23.33
C PRO A 851 -20.85 -14.99 -24.48
N GLU A 852 -22.11 -15.39 -24.54
CA GLU A 852 -23.05 -15.01 -25.62
C GLU A 852 -24.00 -13.87 -25.22
N LYS A 853 -24.13 -13.61 -23.92
CA LYS A 853 -25.09 -12.67 -23.33
C LYS A 853 -24.41 -11.74 -22.32
N GLY A 854 -24.92 -10.52 -22.25
CA GLY A 854 -24.57 -9.48 -21.30
C GLY A 854 -25.53 -8.30 -21.48
N ARG A 855 -25.35 -7.23 -20.71
CA ARG A 855 -26.12 -5.98 -20.87
C ARG A 855 -25.33 -4.75 -20.44
N ILE A 856 -25.79 -3.60 -20.90
CA ILE A 856 -25.30 -2.27 -20.51
C ILE A 856 -26.39 -1.63 -19.67
N LEU A 857 -26.04 -1.19 -18.46
CA LEU A 857 -26.92 -0.52 -17.51
C LEU A 857 -26.43 0.92 -17.33
N ILE A 858 -27.35 1.89 -17.30
CA ILE A 858 -27.03 3.30 -17.00
C ILE A 858 -27.69 3.67 -15.68
N PHE A 859 -26.92 4.26 -14.77
CA PHE A 859 -27.38 4.80 -13.50
C PHE A 859 -27.15 6.31 -13.44
N GLU A 860 -28.20 7.07 -13.16
CA GLU A 860 -28.18 8.53 -13.10
C GLU A 860 -28.45 9.04 -11.69
N PRO A 861 -27.80 10.15 -11.28
CA PRO A 861 -28.09 10.77 -10.00
C PRO A 861 -29.47 11.47 -10.04
N ALA A 862 -30.29 11.22 -9.03
CA ALA A 862 -31.51 11.96 -8.73
C ALA A 862 -31.18 13.24 -7.92
N GLU A 863 -32.16 14.12 -7.78
CA GLU A 863 -32.03 15.37 -7.00
C GLU A 863 -31.65 15.13 -5.52
N ASP A 864 -32.01 13.97 -4.96
CA ASP A 864 -31.67 13.58 -3.59
C ASP A 864 -30.29 12.89 -3.46
N LYS A 865 -29.46 12.96 -4.52
CA LYS A 865 -28.16 12.26 -4.64
C LYS A 865 -28.22 10.73 -4.58
N LYS A 866 -29.42 10.12 -4.66
CA LYS A 866 -29.53 8.68 -4.91
C LYS A 866 -29.40 8.40 -6.40
N PHE A 867 -29.17 7.15 -6.76
CA PHE A 867 -29.05 6.75 -8.15
C PHE A 867 -30.21 5.85 -8.57
N PHE A 868 -30.76 6.09 -9.75
CA PHE A 868 -31.76 5.21 -10.36
C PHE A 868 -31.24 4.68 -11.70
N MET A 869 -31.67 3.47 -12.06
CA MET A 869 -31.31 2.88 -13.35
C MET A 869 -32.18 3.51 -14.45
N SER A 870 -31.58 4.29 -15.35
CA SER A 870 -32.30 5.06 -16.37
C SER A 870 -32.43 4.32 -17.71
N ALA A 871 -31.54 3.37 -18.01
CA ALA A 871 -31.58 2.57 -19.23
C ALA A 871 -30.94 1.19 -19.02
N SER A 872 -31.44 0.19 -19.76
CA SER A 872 -30.87 -1.16 -19.83
C SER A 872 -30.97 -1.69 -21.26
N VAL A 873 -29.83 -2.08 -21.85
CA VAL A 873 -29.78 -2.63 -23.21
C VAL A 873 -28.99 -3.93 -23.25
N ALA A 874 -29.59 -4.95 -23.87
CA ALA A 874 -28.97 -6.26 -24.04
C ALA A 874 -27.79 -6.21 -25.04
N ALA A 875 -26.67 -6.80 -24.65
CA ALA A 875 -25.49 -7.00 -25.48
C ALA A 875 -25.35 -8.50 -25.83
N LYS A 876 -24.96 -8.81 -27.07
CA LYS A 876 -24.69 -10.22 -27.48
C LYS A 876 -23.23 -10.58 -27.15
N GLY A 877 -22.90 -10.63 -25.87
CA GLY A 877 -21.56 -10.93 -25.38
C GLY A 877 -21.18 -10.20 -24.10
N CYS A 878 -19.95 -10.40 -23.64
CA CYS A 878 -19.36 -9.66 -22.53
C CYS A 878 -19.10 -8.21 -22.94
N VAL A 879 -19.47 -7.25 -22.07
CA VAL A 879 -19.13 -5.84 -22.22
C VAL A 879 -17.81 -5.57 -21.48
N TRP A 880 -16.69 -5.67 -22.19
CA TRP A 880 -15.35 -5.64 -21.60
C TRP A 880 -14.94 -4.25 -21.10
N ASP A 881 -15.29 -3.20 -21.85
CA ASP A 881 -14.86 -1.84 -21.56
C ASP A 881 -15.78 -0.81 -22.21
N LEU A 882 -15.81 0.38 -21.63
CA LEU A 882 -16.74 1.46 -21.96
C LEU A 882 -15.98 2.78 -22.05
N ALA A 883 -16.26 3.58 -23.07
CA ALA A 883 -15.66 4.90 -23.26
C ALA A 883 -16.68 5.89 -23.85
N VAL A 884 -16.34 7.16 -23.88
CA VAL A 884 -17.17 8.22 -24.47
C VAL A 884 -16.47 8.87 -25.65
N MET A 885 -17.23 9.14 -26.72
CA MET A 885 -16.77 9.82 -27.92
C MET A 885 -17.81 10.87 -28.34
N GLN A 886 -17.48 12.17 -28.24
CA GLN A 886 -18.40 13.26 -28.62
C GLN A 886 -19.82 13.08 -28.02
N GLY A 887 -19.92 12.80 -26.72
CA GLY A 887 -21.17 12.53 -26.01
C GLY A 887 -21.85 11.18 -26.32
N LYS A 888 -21.28 10.35 -27.20
CA LYS A 888 -21.79 9.02 -27.55
C LYS A 888 -21.05 7.93 -26.77
N LEU A 889 -21.76 6.86 -26.43
CA LEU A 889 -21.18 5.72 -25.71
C LEU A 889 -20.48 4.79 -26.70
N VAL A 890 -19.22 4.45 -26.45
CA VAL A 890 -18.46 3.43 -27.17
C VAL A 890 -18.31 2.20 -26.27
N ALA A 891 -18.80 1.04 -26.70
CA ALA A 891 -18.71 -0.19 -25.93
C ALA A 891 -17.93 -1.27 -26.69
N ALA A 892 -16.94 -1.86 -26.01
CA ALA A 892 -16.25 -3.07 -26.47
C ALA A 892 -17.04 -4.31 -26.02
N VAL A 893 -17.61 -5.05 -26.99
CA VAL A 893 -18.45 -6.23 -26.74
C VAL A 893 -17.88 -7.44 -27.48
N ASN A 894 -17.21 -8.35 -26.78
CA ASN A 894 -16.48 -9.48 -27.40
C ASN A 894 -15.62 -9.04 -28.61
N SER A 895 -15.98 -9.45 -29.83
CA SER A 895 -15.25 -9.20 -31.08
C SER A 895 -15.58 -7.87 -31.77
N ARG A 896 -16.40 -7.01 -31.14
CA ARG A 896 -16.92 -5.79 -31.78
C ARG A 896 -16.85 -4.55 -30.90
N VAL A 897 -16.68 -3.40 -31.54
CA VAL A 897 -16.87 -2.08 -30.95
C VAL A 897 -18.19 -1.53 -31.45
N THR A 898 -19.08 -1.10 -30.56
CA THR A 898 -20.38 -0.51 -30.95
C THR A 898 -20.51 0.88 -30.36
N VAL A 899 -20.91 1.84 -31.20
CA VAL A 899 -21.23 3.21 -30.78
C VAL A 899 -22.73 3.31 -30.57
N TYR A 900 -23.14 3.79 -29.40
CA TYR A 900 -24.52 4.02 -29.00
C TYR A 900 -24.80 5.50 -28.75
N GLU A 901 -26.03 5.89 -29.00
CA GLU A 901 -26.58 7.20 -28.68
C GLU A 901 -27.66 7.05 -27.59
N LEU A 902 -27.58 7.89 -26.56
CA LEU A 902 -28.60 7.94 -25.52
C LEU A 902 -29.76 8.83 -25.98
N ARG A 903 -30.98 8.30 -25.91
CA ARG A 903 -32.20 9.00 -26.34
C ARG A 903 -33.21 9.04 -25.21
N ASN A 904 -33.88 10.18 -25.07
CA ASN A 904 -34.99 10.33 -24.15
C ASN A 904 -36.15 9.38 -24.54
N GLY A 905 -36.78 8.77 -23.53
CA GLY A 905 -38.04 8.06 -23.74
C GLY A 905 -39.09 9.03 -24.30
N GLY A 906 -39.86 8.59 -25.30
CA GLY A 906 -40.79 9.44 -26.05
C GLY A 906 -41.94 10.07 -25.24
N THR A 907 -42.01 9.83 -23.92
CA THR A 907 -42.98 10.40 -22.97
C THR A 907 -42.27 10.89 -21.70
N PRO A 908 -42.73 11.98 -21.06
CA PRO A 908 -42.19 12.42 -19.77
C PRO A 908 -42.32 11.30 -18.72
N GLY A 909 -41.20 10.88 -18.13
CA GLY A 909 -41.15 9.78 -17.15
C GLY A 909 -40.91 8.38 -17.73
N ALA A 910 -40.71 8.23 -19.05
CA ALA A 910 -40.24 6.97 -19.62
C ALA A 910 -38.72 6.84 -19.52
N ASP A 911 -38.25 5.61 -19.25
CA ASP A 911 -36.84 5.24 -19.24
C ASP A 911 -36.15 5.65 -20.54
N ARG A 912 -34.89 6.08 -20.41
CA ARG A 912 -34.05 6.40 -21.56
C ARG A 912 -33.72 5.13 -22.33
N SER A 913 -33.41 5.27 -23.61
CA SER A 913 -33.03 4.15 -24.48
C SER A 913 -31.69 4.39 -25.15
N LEU A 914 -30.87 3.35 -25.25
CA LEU A 914 -29.61 3.38 -26.00
C LEU A 914 -29.84 2.80 -27.40
N ALA A 915 -29.60 3.61 -28.43
CA ALA A 915 -29.71 3.20 -29.83
C ALA A 915 -28.31 2.94 -30.43
N ALA A 916 -28.07 1.76 -30.98
CA ALA A 916 -26.83 1.44 -31.67
C ALA A 916 -26.75 2.17 -33.03
N LEU A 917 -25.69 2.96 -33.24
CA LEU A 917 -25.47 3.72 -34.47
C LEU A 917 -24.60 2.96 -35.48
N ALA A 918 -23.47 2.41 -35.02
CA ALA A 918 -22.53 1.67 -35.85
C ALA A 918 -21.78 0.61 -35.04
N SER A 919 -21.37 -0.46 -35.72
CA SER A 919 -20.56 -1.53 -35.13
C SER A 919 -19.38 -1.89 -36.03
N TRP A 920 -18.21 -2.08 -35.42
CA TRP A 920 -17.00 -2.60 -36.04
C TRP A 920 -16.80 -4.06 -35.62
N HIS A 921 -16.57 -4.97 -36.57
CA HIS A 921 -16.63 -6.43 -36.34
C HIS A 921 -15.34 -7.18 -36.70
N ARG A 922 -14.17 -6.52 -36.64
CA ARG A 922 -12.89 -7.14 -37.07
C ARG A 922 -11.99 -7.59 -35.91
N GLY A 923 -12.46 -7.53 -34.66
CA GLY A 923 -11.74 -8.05 -33.50
C GLY A 923 -12.01 -9.54 -33.27
N TYR A 924 -11.25 -10.14 -32.36
CA TYR A 924 -11.46 -11.47 -31.81
C TYR A 924 -12.02 -11.36 -30.38
N VAL A 925 -11.26 -10.81 -29.44
CA VAL A 925 -11.73 -10.45 -28.10
C VAL A 925 -11.13 -9.10 -27.73
N ILE A 926 -11.92 -8.05 -27.88
CA ILE A 926 -11.53 -6.68 -27.58
C ILE A 926 -11.68 -6.45 -26.08
N THR A 927 -10.55 -6.27 -25.39
CA THR A 927 -10.49 -6.18 -23.93
C THR A 927 -10.54 -4.75 -23.41
N LYS A 928 -9.98 -3.78 -24.16
CA LYS A 928 -9.97 -2.35 -23.80
C LYS A 928 -10.21 -1.44 -24.99
N VAL A 929 -10.82 -0.29 -24.72
CA VAL A 929 -11.07 0.77 -25.68
C VAL A 929 -10.70 2.12 -25.09
N VAL A 930 -9.88 2.88 -25.82
CA VAL A 930 -9.52 4.26 -25.46
C VAL A 930 -9.91 5.18 -26.61
N VAL A 931 -10.48 6.32 -26.28
CA VAL A 931 -10.97 7.30 -27.26
C VAL A 931 -10.21 8.62 -27.09
N ARG A 932 -9.73 9.16 -28.21
CA ARG A 932 -9.18 10.53 -28.33
C ARG A 932 -9.81 11.19 -29.54
N ASP A 933 -10.56 12.26 -29.31
CA ASP A 933 -11.38 12.96 -30.32
C ASP A 933 -12.28 11.99 -31.11
N ASN A 934 -11.89 11.68 -32.35
CA ASN A 934 -12.63 10.82 -33.28
C ASN A 934 -11.90 9.48 -33.51
N LYS A 935 -10.75 9.28 -32.86
CA LYS A 935 -9.96 8.05 -32.95
C LYS A 935 -10.29 7.15 -31.77
N ILE A 936 -10.56 5.90 -32.08
CA ILE A 936 -10.82 4.82 -31.14
C ILE A 936 -9.67 3.83 -31.28
N VAL A 937 -8.89 3.68 -30.21
CA VAL A 937 -7.80 2.71 -30.14
C VAL A 937 -8.29 1.53 -29.32
N VAL A 938 -8.09 0.32 -29.85
CA VAL A 938 -8.50 -0.91 -29.20
C VAL A 938 -7.36 -1.89 -29.14
N ILE A 939 -7.33 -2.66 -28.05
CA ILE A 939 -6.50 -3.87 -27.95
C ILE A 939 -7.36 -5.11 -28.03
N ASP A 940 -6.81 -6.13 -28.66
CA ASP A 940 -7.45 -7.42 -28.90
C ASP A 940 -6.54 -8.53 -28.35
N ALA A 941 -7.12 -9.48 -27.61
CA ALA A 941 -6.39 -10.58 -26.97
C ALA A 941 -5.53 -11.41 -27.95
N LEU A 942 -5.83 -11.39 -29.26
CA LEU A 942 -5.01 -12.04 -30.30
C LEU A 942 -4.35 -11.06 -31.28
N ARG A 943 -4.88 -9.85 -31.44
CA ARG A 943 -4.45 -8.87 -32.45
C ARG A 943 -4.03 -7.57 -31.77
N SER A 944 -2.93 -7.64 -31.01
CA SER A 944 -2.19 -6.52 -30.42
C SER A 944 -3.01 -5.21 -30.34
N LEU A 945 -2.80 -4.28 -31.28
CA LEU A 945 -3.39 -2.95 -31.29
C LEU A 945 -4.09 -2.67 -32.63
N SER A 946 -5.26 -2.03 -32.61
CA SER A 946 -5.92 -1.51 -33.80
C SER A 946 -6.43 -0.09 -33.57
N THR A 947 -6.29 0.76 -34.59
CA THR A 947 -6.82 2.13 -34.58
C THR A 947 -8.00 2.23 -35.54
N ILE A 948 -9.09 2.80 -35.04
CA ILE A 948 -10.37 2.96 -35.72
C ILE A 948 -10.73 4.45 -35.72
N GLU A 949 -11.26 4.96 -36.82
CA GLU A 949 -11.72 6.34 -36.93
C GLU A 949 -13.23 6.40 -37.08
N TRP A 950 -13.85 7.36 -36.39
CA TRP A 950 -15.26 7.66 -36.47
C TRP A 950 -15.56 8.69 -37.56
N ALA A 951 -16.17 8.21 -38.65
CA ALA A 951 -16.57 9.03 -39.79
C ALA A 951 -18.06 9.42 -39.75
N GLY A 952 -18.59 9.79 -38.58
CA GLY A 952 -19.94 10.36 -38.45
C GLY A 952 -21.10 9.42 -38.81
N GLY A 953 -20.94 8.11 -38.57
CA GLY A 953 -21.96 7.09 -38.88
C GLY A 953 -21.38 5.73 -39.27
N LYS A 954 -20.07 5.67 -39.49
CA LYS A 954 -19.32 4.44 -39.78
C LYS A 954 -18.01 4.42 -39.00
N LEU A 955 -17.57 3.22 -38.66
CA LEU A 955 -16.27 2.94 -38.05
C LEU A 955 -15.33 2.39 -39.12
N GLU A 956 -14.23 3.10 -39.39
CA GLU A 956 -13.24 2.70 -40.39
C GLU A 956 -11.91 2.34 -39.73
N THR A 957 -11.29 1.23 -40.15
CA THR A 957 -9.98 0.84 -39.64
C THR A 957 -8.90 1.67 -40.31
N VAL A 958 -8.07 2.35 -39.50
CA VAL A 958 -6.94 3.16 -39.97
C VAL A 958 -5.69 2.30 -40.08
N SER A 959 -5.33 1.61 -38.99
CA SER A 959 -4.10 0.82 -38.89
C SER A 959 -4.29 -0.34 -37.91
N GLN A 960 -3.51 -1.41 -38.08
CA GLN A 960 -3.52 -2.59 -37.21
C GLN A 960 -2.11 -3.14 -37.04
N ASP A 961 -1.73 -3.43 -35.80
CA ASP A 961 -0.56 -4.23 -35.48
C ASP A 961 -0.96 -5.71 -35.46
N LEU A 962 -0.22 -6.53 -36.20
CA LEU A 962 -0.45 -7.98 -36.29
C LEU A 962 0.58 -8.78 -35.47
N GLY A 963 1.35 -8.09 -34.60
CA GLY A 963 2.22 -8.73 -33.63
C GLY A 963 1.45 -9.70 -32.72
N PRO A 964 1.99 -10.89 -32.43
CA PRO A 964 1.38 -11.84 -31.51
C PRO A 964 1.64 -11.40 -30.07
N LEU A 965 0.85 -10.43 -29.60
CA LEU A 965 0.86 -9.95 -28.22
C LEU A 965 -0.46 -10.33 -27.56
N TRP A 966 -0.41 -10.58 -26.24
CA TRP A 966 -1.59 -10.80 -25.39
C TRP A 966 -1.83 -9.56 -24.52
N PRO A 967 -2.35 -8.46 -25.09
CA PRO A 967 -2.47 -7.19 -24.39
C PRO A 967 -3.56 -7.23 -23.31
N MET A 968 -3.23 -6.66 -22.16
CA MET A 968 -4.06 -6.65 -20.96
C MET A 968 -4.55 -5.25 -20.61
N SER A 969 -3.72 -4.23 -20.86
CA SER A 969 -4.03 -2.84 -20.56
C SER A 969 -3.56 -1.92 -21.69
N LEU A 970 -4.31 -0.84 -21.90
CA LEU A 970 -4.08 0.17 -22.95
C LEU A 970 -4.37 1.55 -22.35
N GLU A 971 -3.53 2.53 -22.69
CA GLU A 971 -3.82 3.95 -22.49
C GLU A 971 -3.13 4.80 -23.58
N MET A 972 -3.64 6.00 -23.82
CA MET A 972 -2.99 6.99 -24.67
C MET A 972 -2.12 7.91 -23.81
N LEU A 973 -0.85 8.07 -24.16
CA LEU A 973 0.07 8.99 -23.50
C LEU A 973 -0.17 10.43 -23.97
N ASP A 974 -0.33 10.60 -25.27
CA ASP A 974 -0.71 11.84 -25.94
C ASP A 974 -1.61 11.53 -27.15
N ASP A 975 -1.78 12.48 -28.07
CA ASP A 975 -2.63 12.28 -29.26
C ASP A 975 -2.03 11.33 -30.31
N GLN A 976 -0.74 11.01 -30.20
CA GLN A 976 0.02 10.24 -31.16
C GLN A 976 0.65 8.98 -30.59
N ASP A 977 0.78 8.82 -29.28
CA ASP A 977 1.49 7.72 -28.64
C ASP A 977 0.57 6.93 -27.72
N ALA A 978 0.54 5.61 -27.91
CA ALA A 978 -0.17 4.66 -27.07
C ALA A 978 0.82 3.82 -26.25
N ILE A 979 0.41 3.42 -25.06
CA ILE A 979 1.14 2.47 -24.22
C ILE A 979 0.29 1.22 -23.98
N VAL A 980 0.91 0.05 -24.12
CA VAL A 980 0.26 -1.26 -24.02
C VAL A 980 1.07 -2.13 -23.08
N ALA A 981 0.38 -2.82 -22.18
CA ALA A 981 0.98 -3.86 -21.35
C ALA A 981 0.44 -5.24 -21.70
N GLU A 982 1.30 -6.25 -21.62
CA GLU A 982 1.02 -7.63 -22.01
C GLU A 982 0.93 -8.58 -20.79
N ALA A 983 0.32 -9.74 -20.98
CA ALA A 983 0.21 -10.81 -20.00
C ALA A 983 1.57 -11.32 -19.45
N GLU A 984 2.64 -11.30 -20.25
CA GLU A 984 4.00 -11.73 -19.84
C GLU A 984 4.76 -10.63 -19.05
N GLY A 985 4.12 -9.50 -18.75
CA GLY A 985 4.73 -8.39 -18.01
C GLY A 985 5.61 -7.46 -18.84
N ASN A 986 5.45 -7.48 -20.17
CA ASN A 986 6.08 -6.51 -21.08
C ASN A 986 5.24 -5.24 -21.21
N ILE A 987 5.89 -4.11 -21.41
CA ILE A 987 5.32 -2.81 -21.74
C ILE A 987 5.88 -2.37 -23.09
N PHE A 988 4.99 -1.94 -23.99
CA PHE A 988 5.33 -1.45 -25.32
C PHE A 988 4.72 -0.06 -25.54
N THR A 989 5.41 0.78 -26.31
CA THR A 989 4.87 2.06 -26.80
C THR A 989 4.73 2.03 -28.31
N TYR A 990 3.63 2.58 -28.80
CA TYR A 990 3.26 2.61 -30.20
C TYR A 990 2.99 4.04 -30.65
N LYS A 991 3.55 4.40 -31.80
CA LYS A 991 3.17 5.61 -32.52
C LYS A 991 1.93 5.33 -33.38
N VAL A 992 0.89 6.14 -33.19
CA VAL A 992 -0.45 6.08 -33.80
C VAL A 992 -0.62 7.10 -34.94
N SER A 993 0.46 7.80 -35.31
CA SER A 993 0.46 8.80 -36.40
C SER A 993 0.80 8.18 -37.77
N GLY A 994 0.16 8.64 -38.86
CA GLY A 994 0.63 8.38 -40.23
C GLY A 994 0.14 7.10 -40.93
N GLY A 995 -0.91 6.44 -40.43
CA GLY A 995 -1.51 5.27 -41.11
C GLY A 995 -0.75 3.94 -40.90
N ALA A 996 0.34 3.95 -40.14
CA ALA A 996 1.05 2.76 -39.68
C ALA A 996 1.18 2.80 -38.15
N LEU A 997 1.22 1.62 -37.52
CA LEU A 997 1.54 1.48 -36.10
C LEU A 997 3.01 1.06 -35.98
N GLU A 998 3.84 1.91 -35.41
CA GLU A 998 5.26 1.65 -35.20
C GLU A 998 5.56 1.48 -33.71
N ARG A 999 6.28 0.42 -33.36
CA ARG A 999 6.69 0.15 -31.98
C ARG A 999 7.96 0.93 -31.67
N GLU A 1000 7.85 1.97 -30.85
CA GLU A 1000 8.98 2.88 -30.51
C GLU A 1000 9.73 2.43 -29.25
N GLY A 1001 9.06 1.73 -28.33
CA GLY A 1001 9.66 1.32 -27.06
C GLY A 1001 9.20 -0.06 -26.61
N SER A 1002 10.08 -0.70 -25.83
CA SER A 1002 9.85 -2.01 -25.24
C SER A 1002 10.60 -2.14 -23.93
N TYR A 1003 9.92 -2.60 -22.88
CA TYR A 1003 10.45 -2.74 -21.53
C TYR A 1003 9.81 -3.92 -20.81
N SER A 1004 10.62 -4.77 -20.17
CA SER A 1004 10.10 -5.88 -19.34
C SER A 1004 10.04 -5.48 -17.87
N LEU A 1005 8.82 -5.35 -17.34
CA LEU A 1005 8.59 -5.10 -15.93
C LEU A 1005 8.73 -6.38 -15.11
N GLY A 1006 8.31 -7.52 -15.67
CA GLY A 1006 8.24 -8.81 -14.98
C GLY A 1006 7.00 -8.98 -14.09
N GLU A 1007 6.08 -8.02 -14.11
CA GLU A 1007 4.82 -8.04 -13.37
C GLU A 1007 3.65 -7.73 -14.31
N LEU A 1008 2.48 -8.32 -14.06
CA LEU A 1008 1.27 -8.08 -14.84
C LEU A 1008 0.68 -6.70 -14.50
N VAL A 1009 0.63 -5.80 -15.48
CA VAL A 1009 -0.03 -4.49 -15.36
C VAL A 1009 -1.52 -4.63 -15.66
N ASN A 1010 -2.37 -4.42 -14.66
CA ASN A 1010 -3.82 -4.54 -14.80
C ASN A 1010 -4.46 -3.23 -15.32
N LYS A 1011 -3.93 -2.08 -14.92
CA LYS A 1011 -4.54 -0.78 -15.21
C LYS A 1011 -3.48 0.28 -15.44
N PHE A 1012 -3.66 1.04 -16.52
CA PHE A 1012 -3.08 2.37 -16.71
C PHE A 1012 -4.12 3.43 -16.31
N CYS A 1013 -3.69 4.51 -15.68
CA CYS A 1013 -4.52 5.64 -15.33
C CYS A 1013 -3.77 6.94 -15.60
N GLN A 1014 -4.39 7.84 -16.35
CA GLN A 1014 -3.89 9.20 -16.48
C GLN A 1014 -4.08 9.94 -15.16
N GLY A 1015 -3.02 10.58 -14.71
CA GLY A 1015 -3.02 11.26 -13.42
C GLY A 1015 -1.61 11.52 -12.96
N LYS A 1016 -1.50 12.35 -11.93
CA LYS A 1016 -0.24 12.66 -11.26
C LYS A 1016 -0.42 12.33 -9.78
N VAL A 1017 0.69 12.20 -9.07
CA VAL A 1017 0.72 12.08 -7.61
C VAL A 1017 1.14 13.40 -6.97
N SER A 1018 1.70 14.32 -7.78
CA SER A 1018 2.13 15.64 -7.34
C SER A 1018 2.00 16.66 -8.47
N GLN A 1019 1.70 17.91 -8.08
CA GLN A 1019 1.57 19.01 -9.03
C GLN A 1019 2.92 19.36 -9.69
N VAL A 1020 2.96 19.28 -11.02
CA VAL A 1020 4.18 19.52 -11.82
C VAL A 1020 4.26 21.00 -12.26
N PRO A 1021 5.34 21.74 -11.91
CA PRO A 1021 5.59 23.08 -12.44
C PRO A 1021 5.76 23.08 -13.97
N PRO A 1022 5.39 24.17 -14.67
CA PRO A 1022 5.49 24.24 -16.14
C PRO A 1022 6.91 23.99 -16.68
N ASN A 1023 7.92 24.41 -15.92
CA ASN A 1023 9.34 24.33 -16.31
C ASN A 1023 10.05 23.07 -15.78
N SER A 1024 9.31 22.07 -15.29
CA SER A 1024 9.91 20.81 -14.85
C SER A 1024 10.49 20.03 -16.02
N ARG A 1025 11.68 19.45 -15.82
CA ARG A 1025 12.37 18.58 -16.80
C ARG A 1025 11.81 17.15 -16.81
N VAL A 1026 11.12 16.78 -15.73
CA VAL A 1026 10.42 15.50 -15.56
C VAL A 1026 8.92 15.77 -15.48
N ARG A 1027 8.15 15.04 -16.29
CA ARG A 1027 6.69 15.17 -16.35
C ARG A 1027 6.03 13.81 -16.15
N PRO A 1028 5.65 13.46 -14.90
CA PRO A 1028 4.83 12.27 -14.65
C PRO A 1028 3.45 12.48 -15.28
N ASN A 1029 3.08 11.59 -16.21
CA ASN A 1029 1.86 11.72 -17.00
C ASN A 1029 0.91 10.54 -16.83
N LEU A 1030 1.43 9.39 -16.39
CA LEU A 1030 0.67 8.15 -16.29
C LEU A 1030 1.09 7.36 -15.07
N LEU A 1031 0.10 6.80 -14.37
CA LEU A 1031 0.28 5.80 -13.33
C LEU A 1031 -0.13 4.42 -13.86
N PHE A 1032 0.52 3.38 -13.37
CA PHE A 1032 0.11 2.02 -13.62
C PHE A 1032 0.16 1.14 -12.38
N PHE A 1033 -0.68 0.11 -12.39
CA PHE A 1033 -0.98 -0.73 -11.24
C PHE A 1033 -0.81 -2.20 -11.59
N THR A 1034 -0.10 -2.94 -10.75
CA THR A 1034 0.21 -4.35 -11.01
C THR A 1034 -0.56 -5.31 -10.11
N SER A 1035 -0.65 -6.57 -10.54
CA SER A 1035 -1.24 -7.66 -9.75
C SER A 1035 -0.47 -7.98 -8.45
N SER A 1036 0.76 -7.50 -8.33
CA SER A 1036 1.64 -7.67 -7.16
C SER A 1036 1.60 -6.47 -6.21
N GLY A 1037 0.73 -5.48 -6.47
CA GLY A 1037 0.58 -4.32 -5.61
C GLY A 1037 1.64 -3.22 -5.85
N ARG A 1038 2.33 -3.24 -6.99
CA ARG A 1038 3.20 -2.13 -7.39
C ARG A 1038 2.34 -1.00 -7.97
N ILE A 1039 2.66 0.22 -7.57
CA ILE A 1039 2.19 1.46 -8.21
C ILE A 1039 3.41 2.18 -8.74
N ALA A 1040 3.42 2.47 -10.04
CA ALA A 1040 4.57 3.09 -10.69
C ALA A 1040 4.11 4.18 -11.67
N THR A 1041 4.99 5.14 -11.92
CA THR A 1041 4.77 6.28 -12.81
C THR A 1041 5.54 6.09 -14.11
N VAL A 1042 4.96 6.56 -15.21
CA VAL A 1042 5.66 6.77 -16.48
C VAL A 1042 5.82 8.27 -16.66
N SER A 1043 7.07 8.71 -16.73
CA SER A 1043 7.45 10.12 -16.79
C SER A 1043 8.12 10.43 -18.12
N ASP A 1044 7.65 11.48 -18.80
CA ASP A 1044 8.34 12.03 -19.96
C ASP A 1044 9.51 12.92 -19.49
N LEU A 1045 10.66 12.74 -20.13
CA LEU A 1045 11.89 13.45 -19.81
C LEU A 1045 12.28 14.41 -20.92
N ASP A 1046 12.89 15.54 -20.55
CA ASP A 1046 13.56 16.42 -21.52
C ASP A 1046 14.75 15.71 -22.23
N SER A 1047 15.22 16.28 -23.33
CA SER A 1047 16.30 15.70 -24.14
C SER A 1047 17.61 15.55 -23.37
N ASP A 1048 17.92 16.53 -22.52
CA ASP A 1048 19.23 16.63 -21.88
C ASP A 1048 19.33 15.69 -20.67
N LEU A 1049 18.25 15.59 -19.88
CA LEU A 1049 18.10 14.65 -18.78
C LEU A 1049 18.04 13.23 -19.31
N SER A 1050 17.25 12.98 -20.35
CA SER A 1050 17.14 11.62 -20.90
C SER A 1050 18.47 11.11 -21.45
N LEU A 1051 19.27 11.96 -22.11
CA LEU A 1051 20.61 11.58 -22.55
C LEU A 1051 21.55 11.30 -21.36
N LEU A 1052 21.52 12.16 -20.33
CA LEU A 1052 22.32 12.00 -19.12
C LEU A 1052 21.99 10.69 -18.39
N LEU A 1053 20.72 10.45 -18.10
CA LEU A 1053 20.25 9.27 -17.37
C LEU A 1053 20.44 7.99 -18.18
N SER A 1054 20.26 8.03 -19.51
CA SER A 1054 20.54 6.88 -20.37
C SER A 1054 22.03 6.50 -20.39
N ASN A 1055 22.92 7.49 -20.46
CA ASN A 1055 24.36 7.26 -20.36
C ASN A 1055 24.75 6.74 -18.96
N LEU A 1056 24.14 7.29 -17.91
CA LEU A 1056 24.34 6.84 -16.53
C LEU A 1056 23.93 5.37 -16.37
N GLN A 1057 22.72 5.02 -16.80
CA GLN A 1057 22.22 3.64 -16.77
C GLN A 1057 23.20 2.70 -17.47
N ARG A 1058 23.62 3.03 -18.70
CA ARG A 1058 24.59 2.21 -19.46
C ARG A 1058 25.91 2.01 -18.71
N ASN A 1059 26.43 3.04 -18.03
CA ASN A 1059 27.68 2.93 -17.27
C ASN A 1059 27.47 2.10 -15.99
N MET A 1060 26.32 2.23 -15.32
CA MET A 1060 25.93 1.42 -14.17
C MET A 1060 25.83 -0.06 -14.53
N GLU A 1061 25.24 -0.40 -15.69
CA GLU A 1061 25.06 -1.79 -16.16
C GLU A 1061 26.37 -2.59 -16.29
N LYS A 1062 27.49 -1.89 -16.50
CA LYS A 1062 28.83 -2.48 -16.60
C LYS A 1062 29.45 -2.77 -15.23
N VAL A 1063 29.10 -1.98 -14.22
CA VAL A 1063 29.69 -2.04 -12.87
C VAL A 1063 28.82 -2.86 -11.92
N ILE A 1064 27.51 -2.61 -11.91
CA ILE A 1064 26.55 -3.23 -11.01
C ILE A 1064 25.93 -4.44 -11.70
N LYS A 1065 26.19 -5.63 -11.14
CA LYS A 1065 25.55 -6.88 -11.55
C LYS A 1065 24.50 -7.28 -10.52
N GLY A 1066 23.39 -7.83 -10.99
CA GLY A 1066 22.31 -8.28 -10.12
C GLY A 1066 22.64 -9.54 -9.35
N PRO A 1067 21.75 -9.94 -8.43
CA PRO A 1067 21.82 -11.22 -7.72
C PRO A 1067 22.07 -12.38 -8.68
N GLY A 1068 23.10 -13.18 -8.42
CA GLY A 1068 23.49 -14.29 -9.29
C GLY A 1068 24.18 -13.90 -10.60
N GLY A 1069 24.65 -12.65 -10.72
CA GLY A 1069 25.41 -12.16 -11.87
C GLY A 1069 24.55 -11.84 -13.10
N ILE A 1070 23.25 -11.62 -12.91
CA ILE A 1070 22.34 -11.24 -13.99
C ILE A 1070 22.70 -9.84 -14.50
N GLU A 1071 22.65 -9.65 -15.81
CA GLU A 1071 22.83 -8.33 -16.43
C GLU A 1071 21.49 -7.61 -16.52
N HIS A 1072 21.47 -6.34 -16.11
CA HIS A 1072 20.26 -5.52 -16.08
C HIS A 1072 19.58 -5.44 -17.46
N ALA A 1073 20.37 -5.22 -18.53
CA ALA A 1073 19.86 -5.21 -19.90
C ALA A 1073 19.14 -6.52 -20.29
N THR A 1074 19.64 -7.67 -19.82
CA THR A 1074 18.98 -8.98 -20.07
C THR A 1074 17.69 -9.11 -19.26
N TRP A 1075 17.69 -8.64 -18.01
CA TRP A 1075 16.51 -8.68 -17.14
C TRP A 1075 15.36 -7.82 -17.70
N ARG A 1076 15.66 -6.61 -18.22
CA ARG A 1076 14.66 -5.69 -18.80
C ARG A 1076 14.33 -5.95 -20.27
N SER A 1077 14.92 -6.98 -20.89
CA SER A 1077 14.63 -7.35 -22.27
C SER A 1077 13.24 -8.01 -22.40
N PRO A 1078 12.47 -7.71 -23.46
CA PRO A 1078 11.15 -8.30 -23.66
C PRO A 1078 11.15 -9.83 -23.71
N VAL A 1079 10.11 -10.42 -23.12
CA VAL A 1079 9.94 -11.88 -22.98
C VAL A 1079 8.77 -12.35 -23.84
N GLY A 1080 8.96 -13.41 -24.63
CA GLY A 1080 7.85 -14.10 -25.30
C GLY A 1080 7.48 -15.39 -24.57
N THR A 1081 6.43 -16.07 -25.05
CA THR A 1081 5.94 -17.36 -24.49
C THR A 1081 7.00 -18.49 -24.45
N ARG A 1082 8.13 -18.33 -25.16
CA ARG A 1082 9.26 -19.30 -25.18
C ARG A 1082 10.51 -18.78 -24.47
N GLY A 1083 10.42 -17.69 -23.71
CA GLY A 1083 11.53 -17.02 -23.03
C GLY A 1083 12.00 -15.76 -23.76
N LEU A 1084 13.25 -15.34 -23.49
CA LEU A 1084 13.81 -14.08 -24.01
C LEU A 1084 13.72 -14.00 -25.54
N LEU A 1085 13.28 -12.83 -26.03
CA LEU A 1085 13.39 -12.47 -27.43
C LEU A 1085 14.82 -11.99 -27.73
N TYR A 1086 15.74 -12.95 -27.87
CA TYR A 1086 17.16 -12.67 -28.12
C TYR A 1086 17.35 -11.69 -29.30
N GLY A 1087 18.07 -10.60 -29.05
CA GLY A 1087 18.33 -9.53 -30.01
C GLY A 1087 17.36 -8.33 -29.93
N GLN A 1088 16.32 -8.40 -29.09
CA GLN A 1088 15.51 -7.24 -28.73
C GLN A 1088 15.89 -6.79 -27.31
N GLY A 1089 16.52 -5.62 -27.19
CA GLY A 1089 16.82 -4.99 -25.90
C GLY A 1089 15.68 -4.13 -25.39
N SER A 1090 15.80 -3.64 -24.16
CA SER A 1090 14.97 -2.53 -23.69
C SER A 1090 15.30 -1.27 -24.50
N VAL A 1091 14.28 -0.61 -25.05
CA VAL A 1091 14.44 0.60 -25.88
C VAL A 1091 13.33 1.58 -25.53
N GLY A 1092 13.63 2.88 -25.56
CA GLY A 1092 12.66 3.96 -25.33
C GLY A 1092 12.37 4.27 -23.86
N PHE A 1093 12.81 3.39 -22.95
CA PHE A 1093 12.60 3.49 -21.51
C PHE A 1093 13.92 3.52 -20.72
N ILE A 1094 13.91 4.30 -19.64
CA ILE A 1094 14.94 4.35 -18.59
C ILE A 1094 14.35 3.70 -17.34
N ASP A 1095 15.09 2.80 -16.71
CA ASP A 1095 14.70 2.19 -15.44
C ASP A 1095 15.05 3.16 -14.30
N GLY A 1096 14.04 3.85 -13.77
CA GLY A 1096 14.20 4.83 -12.70
C GLY A 1096 14.65 4.20 -11.39
N ASP A 1097 14.07 3.05 -11.02
CA ASP A 1097 14.45 2.30 -9.81
C ASP A 1097 15.94 1.94 -9.84
N TYR A 1098 16.44 1.49 -11.00
CA TYR A 1098 17.84 1.14 -11.16
C TYR A 1098 18.76 2.36 -11.12
N VAL A 1099 18.39 3.46 -11.76
CA VAL A 1099 19.19 4.70 -11.76
C VAL A 1099 19.21 5.36 -10.38
N GLU A 1100 18.13 5.27 -9.60
CA GLU A 1100 18.03 5.78 -8.23
C GLU A 1100 19.01 5.07 -7.27
N SER A 1101 19.33 3.80 -7.52
CA SER A 1101 20.35 3.07 -6.73
C SER A 1101 21.74 3.73 -6.78
N PHE A 1102 22.00 4.62 -7.73
CA PHE A 1102 23.22 5.43 -7.76
C PHE A 1102 23.39 6.28 -6.50
N LEU A 1103 22.29 6.77 -5.92
CA LEU A 1103 22.30 7.60 -4.71
C LEU A 1103 22.68 6.81 -3.45
N GLU A 1104 22.55 5.47 -3.50
CA GLU A 1104 22.90 4.57 -2.39
C GLU A 1104 24.41 4.25 -2.35
N LEU A 1105 25.15 4.56 -3.42
CA LEU A 1105 26.58 4.29 -3.51
C LEU A 1105 27.39 5.33 -2.73
N ASP A 1106 28.47 4.89 -2.09
CA ASP A 1106 29.43 5.81 -1.47
C ASP A 1106 30.11 6.66 -2.57
N PRO A 1107 30.06 8.01 -2.50
CA PRO A 1107 30.70 8.89 -3.47
C PRO A 1107 32.21 8.66 -3.63
N ALA A 1108 32.88 8.13 -2.60
CA ALA A 1108 34.31 7.82 -2.61
C ALA A 1108 34.61 6.40 -3.11
N SER A 1109 33.58 5.60 -3.44
CA SER A 1109 33.77 4.23 -3.90
C SER A 1109 34.43 4.16 -5.29
N PRO A 1110 35.26 3.13 -5.54
CA PRO A 1110 35.84 2.90 -6.86
C PRO A 1110 34.78 2.53 -7.92
N GLU A 1111 33.58 2.15 -7.49
CA GLU A 1111 32.43 1.85 -8.34
C GLU A 1111 31.89 3.12 -8.97
N VAL A 1112 31.65 4.17 -8.16
CA VAL A 1112 31.22 5.49 -8.63
C VAL A 1112 32.23 6.10 -9.59
N GLU A 1113 33.54 6.00 -9.29
CA GLU A 1113 34.58 6.52 -10.19
C GLU A 1113 34.52 5.85 -11.58
N LYS A 1114 34.34 4.52 -11.63
CA LYS A 1114 34.17 3.78 -12.88
C LYS A 1114 32.89 4.16 -13.62
N ILE A 1115 31.79 4.40 -12.90
CA ILE A 1115 30.51 4.81 -13.49
C ILE A 1115 30.65 6.20 -14.14
N LEU A 1116 31.32 7.15 -13.49
CA LEU A 1116 31.50 8.51 -14.00
C LEU A 1116 32.46 8.57 -15.19
N GLN A 1117 33.55 7.79 -15.17
CA GLN A 1117 34.55 7.76 -16.24
C GLN A 1117 34.11 6.95 -17.47
N GLY A 1118 33.24 5.95 -17.30
CA GLY A 1118 32.92 4.98 -18.36
C GLY A 1118 34.13 4.14 -18.78
N GLU A 1119 33.98 3.26 -19.78
CA GLU A 1119 35.12 2.46 -20.26
C GLU A 1119 36.02 3.26 -21.21
N ASN A 1120 35.44 4.24 -21.91
CA ASN A 1120 36.10 5.04 -22.93
C ASN A 1120 35.74 6.52 -22.76
N LYS A 1121 36.55 7.43 -23.31
CA LYS A 1121 36.32 8.89 -23.26
C LYS A 1121 34.95 9.35 -23.75
N PHE A 1122 34.32 8.60 -24.67
CA PHE A 1122 32.99 8.92 -25.20
C PHE A 1122 31.84 8.48 -24.28
N GLU A 1123 32.13 7.65 -23.28
CA GLU A 1123 31.16 7.17 -22.29
C GLU A 1123 31.29 7.91 -20.96
N ALA A 1124 32.30 8.76 -20.80
CA ALA A 1124 32.46 9.62 -19.65
C ALA A 1124 31.28 10.59 -19.54
N LEU A 1125 30.76 10.76 -18.33
CA LEU A 1125 29.64 11.67 -18.09
C LEU A 1125 30.08 13.14 -18.00
N ASP A 1126 31.39 13.39 -17.85
CA ASP A 1126 32.00 14.73 -17.70
C ASP A 1126 31.32 15.61 -16.62
N LYS A 1127 30.75 14.97 -15.59
CA LYS A 1127 30.05 15.60 -14.48
C LYS A 1127 30.50 15.02 -13.14
N THR A 1128 30.35 15.82 -12.09
CA THR A 1128 30.62 15.39 -10.71
C THR A 1128 29.51 14.50 -10.17
N TYR A 1129 29.81 13.68 -9.15
CA TYR A 1129 28.80 12.89 -8.44
C TYR A 1129 27.61 13.74 -7.99
N ALA A 1130 27.86 14.93 -7.44
CA ALA A 1130 26.80 15.82 -6.96
C ALA A 1130 25.88 16.34 -8.07
N GLU A 1131 26.40 16.59 -9.27
CA GLU A 1131 25.59 17.04 -10.41
C GLU A 1131 24.73 15.92 -10.98
N VAL A 1132 25.26 14.70 -11.04
CA VAL A 1132 24.50 13.52 -11.45
C VAL A 1132 23.47 13.17 -10.38
N GLY A 1133 23.86 13.21 -9.10
CA GLY A 1133 22.97 12.99 -7.96
C GLY A 1133 21.76 13.93 -7.97
N ARG A 1134 21.96 15.24 -8.20
CA ARG A 1134 20.84 16.19 -8.34
C ARG A 1134 19.88 15.85 -9.48
N ALA A 1135 20.39 15.32 -10.59
CA ALA A 1135 19.54 14.93 -11.72
C ALA A 1135 18.72 13.67 -11.41
N VAL A 1136 19.25 12.76 -10.60
CA VAL A 1136 18.54 11.58 -10.10
C VAL A 1136 17.54 11.97 -9.00
N GLU A 1137 17.90 12.87 -8.08
CA GLU A 1137 17.00 13.44 -7.08
C GLU A 1137 15.82 14.20 -7.74
N GLU A 1138 16.07 14.89 -8.86
CA GLU A 1138 15.02 15.53 -9.67
C GLU A 1138 14.01 14.52 -10.23
N LEU A 1139 14.44 13.29 -10.55
CA LEU A 1139 13.55 12.20 -10.94
C LEU A 1139 12.80 11.64 -9.72
N GLN A 1140 13.54 11.33 -8.65
CA GLN A 1140 13.02 10.74 -7.41
C GLN A 1140 11.92 11.58 -6.76
N PHE A 1141 11.99 12.90 -6.89
CA PHE A 1141 11.01 13.84 -6.32
C PHE A 1141 9.56 13.62 -6.79
N TRP A 1142 9.35 12.98 -7.95
CA TRP A 1142 8.02 12.84 -8.56
C TRP A 1142 7.26 11.56 -8.18
N HIS A 1143 7.87 10.70 -7.37
CA HIS A 1143 7.31 9.44 -6.87
C HIS A 1143 7.88 9.08 -5.50
#